data_AF-A0A3B8QXZ4-F1
#
_entry.id   AF-A0A3B8QXZ4-F1
#
_cell.length_a   1.000
_cell.length_b   1.000
_cell.length_c   1.000
_cell.angle_alpha   90.00
_cell.angle_beta   90.00
_cell.angle_gamma   90.00
#
_symmetry.space_group_name_H-M   'P 1'
#
loop_
_entity.id
_entity.type
_entity.pdbx_description
1 polymer ?
#
loop_
_entity_poly.entity_id
_entity_poly.type
_entity_poly.pdbx_seq_one_letter_code
_entity_poly.pdbx_strand_id
1 'polypeptide(L)'
;MCTSSRLLAALIVTIFMLSSCGGGGGSSTSPAAQDPAPTNNSVPSVILDAKQGQILLGPVVDASIEIFDATDLEGPTICAVSSSSIDAEVGPGVVDLSDCSFDDEKLYYFVVRGGEDIDVDDDGELDETPTAKVGALHAILGGAQINSGGWRVNILTELAYQDSLTSLIANAGEASVSASLDSSAQKLLKLDLNNDGVINAQDLARFLPQDHFNSLSNPDVDLINALLASIHEGDSVDTTELSRQYLLGATGQFFFSNEDEDFFNVDYLSDDGLLYMAGVLRDESFAFIEDHIAIRIFDPSDSSAVVLAGAVDITELEADIFSHGFQLKKSGDYLYLAAGLSGLLIIDVSDPSSPRHITTYDSGSVVDSVEVGDSVVYLGNYFGGITVVDINDPEVPSTIGSFVTTVFDMLYRQGRLYVYGSGIRVLDVVDPSNISQLDNLSFPSDSGNPFSRKGNFLFLGVTDDFQSIKVFDINDEENILEAHNISTPGLVIDILVEGDFLYSTAVSDDQKYSLNTYQIDNFGNLGLIDSRLALSASGRVAAGAESIYLSSPLQLNVYTKNSLNHGTKSLVNVSTPLDAKQIKLVGDLAYVADGTSLRIYDVSDPEANVNELGSISVHDFIEDMTISGDYAYLANSVDGLKIIDISDPENPYFAGMENSLNDTPDAGYVTNTVAVVGDIAYTTIDHLNKLVAFDVSDPSDPILLDSELSITEMSRGLVYFSGFLYRVNNAALQVIDISDPDNLTSTAVDFLHGTDLAIEGNLGYMSTLDGEIRVIDFAMPESPVQLSTALGLGQGTGIAVVENIAYISNAFGIINVFDITRSASPVYLSQYKVNGLVSDVAATEDYVFATNGFGIVVEHAVESILTID
;
A
#
# COMPACT_ATOMS: atom_id res chain seq x y z
N MET A 1 -9.45 11.38 44.96
CA MET A 1 -8.55 11.97 45.96
C MET A 1 -8.13 10.90 46.95
N CYS A 2 -6.81 10.68 47.02
CA CYS A 2 -6.06 9.97 48.07
C CYS A 2 -6.34 8.46 48.23
N THR A 3 -5.38 7.54 48.32
CA THR A 3 -3.91 7.50 48.23
C THR A 3 -3.60 6.03 48.55
N SER A 4 -2.95 5.28 47.67
CA SER A 4 -1.52 4.98 47.69
C SER A 4 -1.00 4.16 48.89
N SER A 5 -0.10 3.25 48.52
CA SER A 5 1.20 2.95 49.12
C SER A 5 1.36 1.77 50.11
N ARG A 6 1.86 0.67 49.52
CA ARG A 6 3.23 0.12 49.65
C ARG A 6 3.68 -0.52 50.98
N LEU A 7 4.17 -1.75 50.76
CA LEU A 7 5.48 -2.31 51.17
C LEU A 7 5.56 -3.31 52.35
N LEU A 8 6.13 -4.47 51.98
CA LEU A 8 7.16 -5.26 52.67
C LEU A 8 6.76 -6.15 53.86
N ALA A 9 6.92 -7.46 53.72
CA ALA A 9 8.08 -8.21 54.23
C ALA A 9 7.79 -9.72 54.36
N ALA A 10 8.80 -10.50 53.97
CA ALA A 10 8.91 -11.95 54.10
C ALA A 10 8.98 -12.44 55.57
N LEU A 11 8.65 -13.71 55.81
CA LEU A 11 9.61 -14.79 56.23
C LEU A 11 8.88 -16.00 56.90
N ILE A 12 9.05 -17.19 56.30
CA ILE A 12 9.27 -18.57 56.87
C ILE A 12 8.33 -19.14 57.97
N VAL A 13 7.88 -20.39 57.78
CA VAL A 13 8.01 -21.59 58.68
C VAL A 13 7.17 -22.76 58.09
N THR A 14 7.72 -23.85 57.51
CA THR A 14 8.29 -25.11 58.06
C THR A 14 7.33 -26.34 58.08
N ILE A 15 7.60 -27.31 57.18
CA ILE A 15 7.67 -28.81 57.31
C ILE A 15 6.43 -29.63 57.71
N PHE A 16 6.05 -30.65 56.89
CA PHE A 16 6.18 -32.10 57.18
C PHE A 16 5.72 -33.00 56.01
N MET A 17 6.72 -33.63 55.35
CA MET A 17 6.86 -35.06 54.97
C MET A 17 5.65 -35.91 54.58
N LEU A 18 5.79 -36.66 53.47
CA LEU A 18 5.93 -38.12 53.47
C LEU A 18 6.55 -38.63 52.16
N SER A 19 7.33 -39.69 52.29
CA SER A 19 8.35 -40.25 51.39
C SER A 19 7.93 -41.55 50.72
N SER A 20 8.77 -42.02 49.75
CA SER A 20 9.04 -43.43 49.33
C SER A 20 8.53 -43.77 47.91
N CYS A 21 9.27 -44.41 46.98
CA CYS A 21 10.57 -45.10 47.00
C CYS A 21 11.11 -45.29 45.55
N GLY A 22 12.42 -45.06 45.32
CA GLY A 22 13.39 -46.04 44.78
C GLY A 22 13.75 -45.80 43.30
N GLY A 23 14.99 -45.92 42.80
CA GLY A 23 16.32 -46.29 43.29
C GLY A 23 17.27 -46.24 42.06
N GLY A 24 18.54 -45.85 42.24
CA GLY A 24 19.41 -45.34 41.17
C GLY A 24 20.44 -46.28 40.54
N GLY A 25 21.04 -45.80 39.45
CA GLY A 25 22.47 -45.85 39.13
C GLY A 25 22.99 -47.03 38.28
N GLY A 26 23.61 -46.70 37.13
CA GLY A 26 24.58 -47.58 36.45
C GLY A 26 24.85 -47.23 34.98
N SER A 27 26.08 -46.80 34.69
CA SER A 27 26.62 -46.52 33.35
C SER A 27 27.05 -47.81 32.62
N SER A 28 26.71 -47.96 31.32
CA SER A 28 27.41 -48.84 30.37
C SER A 28 27.10 -48.48 28.91
N THR A 29 28.11 -48.63 28.04
CA THR A 29 28.21 -48.19 26.62
C THR A 29 27.68 -49.17 25.55
N SER A 30 27.11 -48.60 24.45
CA SER A 30 27.02 -49.05 23.01
C SER A 30 26.00 -50.14 22.58
N PRO A 31 25.53 -50.26 21.30
CA PRO A 31 25.70 -49.44 20.07
C PRO A 31 24.38 -49.10 19.29
N ALA A 32 24.51 -48.41 18.14
CA ALA A 32 23.47 -47.82 17.26
C ALA A 32 22.46 -48.77 16.58
N ALA A 33 21.28 -48.23 16.20
CA ALA A 33 20.30 -48.82 15.28
C ALA A 33 19.87 -47.78 14.21
N GLN A 34 19.68 -48.24 12.96
CA GLN A 34 19.39 -47.48 11.74
C GLN A 34 17.90 -47.07 11.60
N ASP A 35 17.63 -45.94 10.95
CA ASP A 35 16.29 -45.44 10.58
C ASP A 35 15.66 -46.08 9.32
N PRO A 36 14.31 -46.08 9.17
CA PRO A 36 13.59 -46.49 7.97
C PRO A 36 13.31 -45.32 6.99
N ALA A 37 12.94 -45.64 5.74
CA ALA A 37 12.80 -44.71 4.59
C ALA A 37 11.47 -43.90 4.52
N PRO A 38 11.40 -42.75 3.78
CA PRO A 38 10.25 -41.83 3.78
C PRO A 38 9.15 -42.17 2.73
N THR A 39 7.92 -41.72 3.00
CA THR A 39 6.68 -41.79 2.20
C THR A 39 6.47 -40.52 1.35
N ASN A 40 5.82 -40.63 0.18
CA ASN A 40 5.57 -39.54 -0.79
C ASN A 40 4.28 -38.77 -0.46
N ASN A 41 4.33 -37.43 -0.37
CA ASN A 41 3.25 -36.61 0.21
C ASN A 41 2.63 -35.56 -0.74
N SER A 42 2.89 -35.64 -2.05
CA SER A 42 2.43 -34.65 -3.05
C SER A 42 0.92 -34.67 -3.32
N VAL A 43 0.32 -33.51 -3.56
CA VAL A 43 -1.04 -33.37 -4.08
C VAL A 43 -1.14 -34.03 -5.47
N PRO A 44 -2.00 -35.05 -5.64
CA PRO A 44 -2.15 -35.72 -6.92
C PRO A 44 -2.70 -34.76 -8.00
N SER A 45 -2.01 -34.64 -9.13
CA SER A 45 -2.52 -33.89 -10.28
C SER A 45 -3.83 -34.48 -10.79
N VAL A 46 -4.81 -33.62 -11.02
CA VAL A 46 -6.17 -34.00 -11.42
C VAL A 46 -6.37 -33.78 -12.91
N ILE A 47 -6.87 -34.80 -13.60
CA ILE A 47 -7.42 -34.67 -14.96
C ILE A 47 -8.93 -34.58 -14.83
N LEU A 48 -9.50 -33.46 -15.25
CA LEU A 48 -10.93 -33.18 -15.15
C LEU A 48 -11.60 -33.50 -16.48
N ASP A 49 -12.45 -34.54 -16.49
CA ASP A 49 -13.28 -34.91 -17.63
C ASP A 49 -14.50 -33.97 -17.78
N ALA A 50 -15.32 -34.21 -18.80
CA ALA A 50 -16.57 -33.46 -19.00
C ALA A 50 -17.44 -33.50 -17.74
N LYS A 51 -18.02 -32.36 -17.36
CA LYS A 51 -18.79 -32.17 -16.11
C LYS A 51 -18.02 -32.36 -14.81
N GLN A 52 -16.70 -32.53 -14.86
CA GLN A 52 -15.86 -32.53 -13.67
C GLN A 52 -15.20 -31.16 -13.47
N GLY A 53 -15.10 -30.78 -12.20
CA GLY A 53 -14.38 -29.59 -11.74
C GLY A 53 -13.65 -29.84 -10.43
N GLN A 54 -13.08 -28.80 -9.85
CA GLN A 54 -12.34 -28.88 -8.60
C GLN A 54 -12.58 -27.65 -7.71
N ILE A 55 -12.61 -27.85 -6.40
CA ILE A 55 -12.56 -26.74 -5.42
C ILE A 55 -11.10 -26.52 -5.02
N LEU A 56 -10.61 -25.29 -5.17
CA LEU A 56 -9.19 -25.00 -5.13
C LEU A 56 -8.87 -23.66 -4.45
N LEU A 57 -8.61 -23.73 -3.14
CA LEU A 57 -7.87 -22.76 -2.34
C LEU A 57 -6.41 -23.21 -2.09
N GLY A 58 -5.95 -24.31 -2.71
CA GLY A 58 -5.77 -25.62 -2.08
C GLY A 58 -6.90 -26.64 -2.30
N PRO A 59 -6.64 -27.94 -2.64
CA PRO A 59 -7.72 -28.87 -2.93
C PRO A 59 -8.63 -29.08 -1.71
N VAL A 60 -9.82 -28.48 -1.74
CA VAL A 60 -10.72 -28.55 -0.59
C VAL A 60 -11.50 -29.87 -0.64
N VAL A 61 -11.18 -30.80 0.27
CA VAL A 61 -11.79 -32.13 0.33
C VAL A 61 -13.02 -32.13 1.22
N ASP A 62 -13.94 -33.06 0.94
CA ASP A 62 -15.16 -33.30 1.72
C ASP A 62 -16.05 -32.05 1.91
N ALA A 63 -15.91 -31.05 1.05
CA ALA A 63 -16.75 -29.85 1.04
C ALA A 63 -18.12 -30.18 0.46
N SER A 64 -19.15 -29.49 0.93
CA SER A 64 -20.49 -29.55 0.36
C SER A 64 -20.65 -28.48 -0.72
N ILE A 65 -21.20 -28.85 -1.88
CA ILE A 65 -21.45 -27.95 -3.00
C ILE A 65 -22.94 -27.97 -3.33
N GLU A 66 -23.56 -26.80 -3.26
CA GLU A 66 -24.93 -26.58 -3.72
C GLU A 66 -24.90 -25.66 -4.94
N ILE A 67 -25.66 -26.02 -5.98
CA ILE A 67 -25.70 -25.29 -7.25
C ILE A 67 -27.13 -24.80 -7.51
N PHE A 68 -27.25 -23.52 -7.82
CA PHE A 68 -28.50 -22.80 -8.07
C PHE A 68 -28.51 -22.15 -9.45
N ASP A 69 -29.68 -21.76 -9.95
CA ASP A 69 -29.77 -20.87 -11.10
C ASP A 69 -29.28 -19.49 -10.67
N ALA A 70 -28.31 -18.90 -11.38
CA ALA A 70 -27.76 -17.60 -11.00
C ALA A 70 -28.78 -16.45 -11.14
N THR A 71 -29.91 -16.69 -11.83
CA THR A 71 -31.01 -15.72 -12.00
C THR A 71 -32.20 -15.97 -11.09
N ASP A 72 -32.18 -17.03 -10.27
CA ASP A 72 -33.23 -17.37 -9.30
C ASP A 72 -32.59 -17.89 -8.00
N LEU A 73 -31.97 -16.97 -7.24
CA LEU A 73 -31.21 -17.27 -6.01
C LEU A 73 -32.09 -17.81 -4.86
N GLU A 74 -33.40 -17.59 -4.90
CA GLU A 74 -34.38 -18.18 -3.98
C GLU A 74 -34.98 -19.50 -4.50
N GLY A 75 -34.58 -19.91 -5.70
CA GLY A 75 -35.03 -21.12 -6.37
C GLY A 75 -34.51 -22.41 -5.71
N PRO A 76 -35.10 -23.56 -6.05
CA PRO A 76 -34.66 -24.83 -5.50
C PRO A 76 -33.25 -25.18 -5.99
N THR A 77 -32.47 -25.84 -5.13
CA THR A 77 -31.16 -26.39 -5.50
C THR A 77 -31.29 -27.30 -6.72
N ILE A 78 -30.49 -27.02 -7.75
CA ILE A 78 -30.47 -27.74 -9.03
C ILE A 78 -29.67 -29.03 -8.90
N CYS A 79 -28.55 -28.95 -8.19
CA CYS A 79 -27.62 -30.05 -7.98
C CYS A 79 -26.93 -29.86 -6.63
N ALA A 80 -26.78 -30.94 -5.88
CA ALA A 80 -26.05 -30.94 -4.61
C ALA A 80 -25.12 -32.16 -4.57
N VAL A 81 -23.84 -31.91 -4.38
CA VAL A 81 -22.77 -32.91 -4.40
C VAL A 81 -21.72 -32.56 -3.34
N SER A 82 -20.71 -33.41 -3.21
CA SER A 82 -19.56 -33.14 -2.36
C SER A 82 -18.28 -33.23 -3.18
N SER A 83 -17.25 -32.49 -2.78
CA SER A 83 -15.92 -32.70 -3.32
C SER A 83 -15.36 -34.02 -2.81
N SER A 84 -14.50 -34.63 -3.59
CA SER A 84 -13.87 -35.90 -3.28
C SER A 84 -12.93 -35.78 -2.06
N SER A 85 -12.79 -36.89 -1.33
CA SER A 85 -11.83 -37.03 -0.24
C SER A 85 -10.39 -37.05 -0.74
N ILE A 86 -9.43 -36.84 0.18
CA ILE A 86 -7.99 -36.86 -0.08
C ILE A 86 -7.49 -38.11 -0.85
N ASP A 87 -8.03 -39.30 -0.53
CA ASP A 87 -7.61 -40.59 -1.11
C ASP A 87 -8.42 -41.02 -2.36
N ALA A 88 -9.24 -40.14 -2.93
CA ALA A 88 -10.11 -40.50 -4.04
C ALA A 88 -9.32 -40.82 -5.32
N GLU A 89 -9.72 -41.85 -6.07
CA GLU A 89 -9.03 -42.24 -7.32
C GLU A 89 -9.04 -41.15 -8.40
N VAL A 90 -10.05 -40.26 -8.36
CA VAL A 90 -10.17 -39.10 -9.26
C VAL A 90 -9.27 -37.94 -8.85
N GLY A 91 -8.65 -38.01 -7.66
CA GLY A 91 -7.88 -36.95 -7.04
C GLY A 91 -8.68 -36.17 -5.98
N PRO A 92 -8.01 -35.36 -5.15
CA PRO A 92 -8.63 -34.60 -4.07
C PRO A 92 -9.39 -33.37 -4.57
N GLY A 93 -10.47 -33.01 -3.86
CA GLY A 93 -11.24 -31.79 -4.13
C GLY A 93 -12.04 -31.81 -5.44
N VAL A 94 -12.11 -32.95 -6.12
CA VAL A 94 -12.81 -33.13 -7.41
C VAL A 94 -14.31 -33.21 -7.20
N VAL A 95 -15.04 -32.54 -8.08
CA VAL A 95 -16.49 -32.49 -8.10
C VAL A 95 -16.99 -33.13 -9.40
N ASP A 96 -17.79 -34.19 -9.29
CA ASP A 96 -18.41 -34.86 -10.43
C ASP A 96 -19.89 -34.49 -10.54
N LEU A 97 -20.27 -33.82 -11.63
CA LEU A 97 -21.64 -33.38 -11.90
C LEU A 97 -22.32 -34.19 -13.01
N SER A 98 -21.84 -35.41 -13.31
CA SER A 98 -22.36 -36.25 -14.39
C SER A 98 -23.86 -36.57 -14.26
N ASP A 99 -24.37 -36.68 -13.04
CA ASP A 99 -25.78 -36.94 -12.73
C ASP A 99 -26.66 -35.68 -12.79
N CYS A 100 -26.06 -34.50 -12.99
CA CYS A 100 -26.75 -33.22 -13.04
C CYS A 100 -26.87 -32.69 -14.48
N SER A 101 -27.89 -31.87 -14.74
CA SER A 101 -28.20 -31.33 -16.08
C SER A 101 -28.16 -29.81 -16.08
N PHE A 102 -27.34 -29.23 -16.96
CA PHE A 102 -27.15 -27.79 -17.11
C PHE A 102 -27.43 -27.37 -18.56
N ASP A 103 -28.09 -26.23 -18.73
CA ASP A 103 -28.36 -25.61 -20.03
C ASP A 103 -27.16 -24.75 -20.44
N ASP A 104 -26.66 -24.95 -21.66
CA ASP A 104 -25.45 -24.29 -22.15
C ASP A 104 -25.58 -22.77 -22.20
N GLU A 105 -26.81 -22.25 -22.31
CA GLU A 105 -27.09 -20.80 -22.41
C GLU A 105 -27.26 -20.11 -21.05
N LYS A 106 -27.24 -20.85 -19.93
CA LYS A 106 -27.52 -20.32 -18.58
C LYS A 106 -26.29 -20.13 -17.69
N LEU A 107 -26.41 -19.27 -16.69
CA LEU A 107 -25.44 -19.11 -15.60
C LEU A 107 -25.88 -19.85 -14.33
N TYR A 108 -24.92 -20.41 -13.61
CA TYR A 108 -25.14 -21.19 -12.40
C TYR A 108 -24.26 -20.69 -11.26
N TYR A 109 -24.85 -20.58 -10.07
CA TYR A 109 -24.20 -20.12 -8.86
C TYR A 109 -23.82 -21.29 -7.96
N PHE A 110 -22.55 -21.36 -7.58
CA PHE A 110 -21.97 -22.41 -6.75
C PHE A 110 -21.76 -21.88 -5.33
N VAL A 111 -22.19 -22.65 -4.34
CA VAL A 111 -21.92 -22.37 -2.92
C VAL A 111 -21.17 -23.56 -2.33
N VAL A 112 -19.94 -23.31 -1.89
CA VAL A 112 -19.08 -24.33 -1.29
C VAL A 112 -18.96 -24.09 0.21
N ARG A 113 -19.43 -25.04 1.03
CA ARG A 113 -19.43 -24.93 2.50
C ARG A 113 -18.72 -26.09 3.16
N GLY A 114 -17.98 -25.78 4.23
CA GLY A 114 -17.19 -26.76 4.96
C GLY A 114 -16.10 -27.38 4.09
N GLY A 115 -15.62 -28.54 4.53
CA GLY A 115 -14.45 -29.19 3.95
C GLY A 115 -13.16 -28.74 4.60
N GLU A 116 -12.08 -29.41 4.23
CA GLU A 116 -10.74 -29.13 4.70
C GLU A 116 -9.87 -28.80 3.49
N ASP A 117 -9.20 -27.67 3.56
CA ASP A 117 -8.13 -27.35 2.63
C ASP A 117 -6.88 -28.14 3.04
N ILE A 118 -6.39 -28.95 2.11
CA ILE A 118 -5.30 -29.90 2.35
C ILE A 118 -3.95 -29.38 1.83
N ASP A 119 -3.92 -28.17 1.26
CA ASP A 119 -2.75 -27.52 0.65
C ASP A 119 -2.95 -26.01 0.78
N VAL A 120 -2.94 -25.53 2.02
CA VAL A 120 -3.38 -24.17 2.39
C VAL A 120 -2.45 -23.08 1.88
N ASP A 121 -1.19 -23.42 1.66
CA ASP A 121 -0.17 -22.56 1.07
C ASP A 121 -0.03 -22.75 -0.44
N ASP A 122 -0.92 -23.55 -1.07
CA ASP A 122 -0.97 -23.82 -2.50
C ASP A 122 0.39 -24.32 -3.05
N ASP A 123 1.20 -25.03 -2.24
CA ASP A 123 2.56 -25.47 -2.58
C ASP A 123 2.58 -26.80 -3.37
N GLY A 124 1.45 -27.51 -3.43
CA GLY A 124 1.28 -28.75 -4.19
C GLY A 124 1.67 -30.00 -3.42
N GLU A 125 1.93 -29.87 -2.13
CA GLU A 125 2.11 -30.94 -1.17
C GLU A 125 0.94 -30.99 -0.18
N LEU A 126 0.72 -32.16 0.40
CA LEU A 126 -0.38 -32.34 1.36
C LEU A 126 0.06 -31.85 2.74
N ASP A 127 -0.70 -30.93 3.32
CA ASP A 127 -0.52 -30.43 4.67
C ASP A 127 -0.59 -31.55 5.71
N GLU A 128 0.32 -31.52 6.70
CA GLU A 128 0.27 -32.45 7.83
C GLU A 128 -1.01 -32.30 8.65
N THR A 129 -1.58 -31.08 8.67
CA THR A 129 -2.87 -30.77 9.30
C THR A 129 -3.69 -29.91 8.34
N PRO A 130 -4.67 -30.49 7.62
CA PRO A 130 -5.59 -29.74 6.79
C PRO A 130 -6.28 -28.61 7.56
N THR A 131 -6.42 -27.44 6.96
CA THR A 131 -7.13 -26.32 7.58
C THR A 131 -8.61 -26.40 7.25
N ALA A 132 -9.45 -26.36 8.29
CA ALA A 132 -10.88 -26.34 8.09
C ALA A 132 -11.32 -25.05 7.39
N LYS A 133 -12.04 -25.18 6.28
CA LYS A 133 -12.65 -24.03 5.60
C LYS A 133 -13.99 -23.70 6.25
N VAL A 134 -13.95 -22.82 7.27
CA VAL A 134 -15.15 -22.44 8.03
C VAL A 134 -16.05 -21.52 7.20
N GLY A 135 -15.48 -20.61 6.41
CA GLY A 135 -16.20 -19.71 5.51
C GLY A 135 -16.77 -20.37 4.26
N ALA A 136 -17.55 -19.62 3.49
CA ALA A 136 -18.09 -20.06 2.20
C ALA A 136 -17.17 -19.62 1.06
N LEU A 137 -17.12 -20.41 -0.02
CA LEU A 137 -16.43 -20.07 -1.27
C LEU A 137 -17.44 -20.17 -2.42
N HIS A 138 -17.33 -19.27 -3.39
CA HIS A 138 -18.34 -19.07 -4.43
C HIS A 138 -17.74 -19.01 -5.83
N ALA A 139 -18.60 -19.31 -6.81
CA ALA A 139 -18.35 -19.05 -8.22
C ALA A 139 -19.66 -18.86 -8.98
N ILE A 140 -19.60 -18.15 -10.11
CA ILE A 140 -20.66 -18.08 -11.10
C ILE A 140 -20.09 -18.63 -12.41
N LEU A 141 -20.65 -19.73 -12.91
CA LEU A 141 -20.14 -20.44 -14.09
C LEU A 141 -21.24 -20.63 -15.14
N GLY A 142 -20.87 -20.58 -16.42
CA GLY A 142 -21.80 -20.86 -17.53
C GLY A 142 -22.05 -22.35 -17.72
N GLY A 143 -23.27 -22.73 -18.10
CA GLY A 143 -23.64 -24.13 -18.30
C GLY A 143 -22.79 -24.84 -19.35
N ALA A 144 -22.40 -24.14 -20.42
CA ALA A 144 -21.48 -24.67 -21.44
C ALA A 144 -20.08 -24.97 -20.85
N GLN A 145 -19.60 -24.11 -19.95
CA GLN A 145 -18.33 -24.29 -19.24
C GLN A 145 -18.41 -25.47 -18.26
N ILE A 146 -19.53 -25.63 -17.55
CA ILE A 146 -19.77 -26.77 -16.65
C ILE A 146 -19.82 -28.07 -17.45
N ASN A 147 -20.60 -28.11 -18.53
CA ASN A 147 -20.77 -29.30 -19.37
C ASN A 147 -19.48 -29.74 -20.06
N SER A 148 -18.61 -28.81 -20.43
CA SER A 148 -17.31 -29.10 -21.05
C SER A 148 -16.23 -29.54 -20.04
N GLY A 149 -16.33 -29.16 -18.77
CA GLY A 149 -15.44 -29.60 -17.70
C GLY A 149 -14.12 -28.83 -17.59
N GLY A 150 -13.36 -29.15 -16.54
CA GLY A 150 -12.07 -28.52 -16.21
C GLY A 150 -12.18 -27.13 -15.59
N TRP A 151 -13.34 -26.79 -15.05
CA TRP A 151 -13.57 -25.56 -14.28
C TRP A 151 -13.10 -25.75 -12.83
N ARG A 152 -12.80 -24.63 -12.17
CA ARG A 152 -12.43 -24.56 -10.77
C ARG A 152 -13.19 -23.48 -10.05
N VAL A 153 -13.46 -23.72 -8.77
CA VAL A 153 -13.91 -22.69 -7.82
C VAL A 153 -12.69 -22.34 -6.97
N ASN A 154 -12.22 -21.09 -7.06
CA ASN A 154 -10.96 -20.62 -6.46
C ASN A 154 -11.07 -19.16 -5.98
N ILE A 155 -9.96 -18.60 -5.51
CA ILE A 155 -9.88 -17.23 -5.00
C ILE A 155 -10.27 -16.16 -6.03
N LEU A 156 -9.96 -16.36 -7.32
CA LEU A 156 -10.35 -15.42 -8.36
C LEU A 156 -11.83 -15.51 -8.71
N THR A 157 -12.42 -16.71 -8.64
CA THR A 157 -13.88 -16.84 -8.81
C THR A 157 -14.62 -16.24 -7.62
N GLU A 158 -14.04 -16.26 -6.42
CA GLU A 158 -14.56 -15.54 -5.26
C GLU A 158 -14.47 -14.02 -5.46
N LEU A 159 -13.31 -13.48 -5.83
CA LEU A 159 -13.13 -12.05 -6.12
C LEU A 159 -14.12 -11.55 -7.18
N ALA A 160 -14.30 -12.31 -8.26
CA ALA A 160 -15.25 -11.96 -9.32
C ALA A 160 -16.72 -12.12 -8.89
N TYR A 161 -17.02 -13.06 -7.99
CA TYR A 161 -18.33 -13.15 -7.33
C TYR A 161 -18.60 -11.92 -6.47
N GLN A 162 -17.63 -11.49 -5.65
CA GLN A 162 -17.74 -10.30 -4.79
C GLN A 162 -17.96 -9.02 -5.63
N ASP A 163 -17.26 -8.86 -6.77
CA ASP A 163 -17.47 -7.75 -7.72
C ASP A 163 -18.87 -7.81 -8.37
N SER A 164 -19.43 -9.01 -8.56
CA SER A 164 -20.71 -9.23 -9.26
C SER A 164 -21.95 -9.30 -8.34
N LEU A 165 -21.77 -9.19 -7.03
CA LEU A 165 -22.82 -9.39 -6.02
C LEU A 165 -24.00 -8.44 -6.20
N THR A 166 -23.73 -7.17 -6.53
CA THR A 166 -24.78 -6.16 -6.77
C THR A 166 -25.67 -6.53 -7.96
N SER A 167 -25.08 -7.04 -9.05
CA SER A 167 -25.80 -7.48 -10.24
C SER A 167 -26.66 -8.72 -9.97
N LEU A 168 -26.15 -9.66 -9.16
CA LEU A 168 -26.88 -10.85 -8.72
C LEU A 168 -28.09 -10.50 -7.84
N ILE A 169 -27.91 -9.62 -6.84
CA ILE A 169 -28.98 -9.23 -5.90
C ILE A 169 -30.07 -8.41 -6.60
N ALA A 170 -29.70 -7.61 -7.60
CA ALA A 170 -30.64 -6.82 -8.39
C ALA A 170 -31.49 -7.65 -9.38
N ASN A 171 -31.32 -8.99 -9.43
CA ASN A 171 -31.89 -9.87 -10.46
C ASN A 171 -31.60 -9.36 -11.88
N ALA A 172 -30.39 -8.86 -12.11
CA ALA A 172 -29.97 -8.42 -13.43
C ALA A 172 -30.00 -9.60 -14.42
N GLY A 173 -30.36 -9.34 -15.68
CA GLY A 173 -30.35 -10.39 -16.71
C GLY A 173 -28.95 -10.96 -16.94
N GLU A 174 -28.87 -12.22 -17.39
CA GLU A 174 -27.61 -12.99 -17.53
C GLU A 174 -26.48 -12.23 -18.26
N ALA A 175 -26.82 -11.39 -19.25
CA ALA A 175 -25.85 -10.58 -19.97
C ALA A 175 -25.10 -9.57 -19.09
N SER A 176 -25.76 -9.00 -18.08
CA SER A 176 -25.15 -8.00 -17.18
C SER A 176 -24.21 -8.67 -16.18
N VAL A 177 -24.61 -9.83 -15.65
CA VAL A 177 -23.76 -10.64 -14.76
C VAL A 177 -22.53 -11.13 -15.52
N SER A 178 -22.69 -11.60 -16.78
CA SER A 178 -21.57 -12.01 -17.62
C SER A 178 -20.58 -10.87 -17.89
N ALA A 179 -21.08 -9.66 -18.20
CA ALA A 179 -20.21 -8.51 -18.44
C ALA A 179 -19.41 -8.10 -17.19
N SER A 180 -20.00 -8.22 -16.00
CA SER A 180 -19.34 -7.97 -14.71
C SER A 180 -18.19 -8.94 -14.49
N LEU A 181 -18.42 -10.24 -14.72
CA LEU A 181 -17.41 -11.29 -14.57
C LEU A 181 -16.25 -11.11 -15.56
N ASP A 182 -16.55 -10.75 -16.82
CA ASP A 182 -15.53 -10.49 -17.84
C ASP A 182 -14.66 -9.25 -17.50
N SER A 183 -15.28 -8.20 -16.95
CA SER A 183 -14.58 -7.02 -16.44
C SER A 183 -13.63 -7.37 -15.29
N SER A 184 -14.12 -8.17 -14.32
CA SER A 184 -13.30 -8.72 -13.25
C SER A 184 -12.09 -9.50 -13.79
N ALA A 185 -12.28 -10.33 -14.82
CA ALA A 185 -11.18 -11.08 -15.42
C ALA A 185 -10.10 -10.18 -16.03
N GLN A 186 -10.50 -9.11 -16.72
CA GLN A 186 -9.55 -8.15 -17.30
C GLN A 186 -8.80 -7.33 -16.23
N LYS A 187 -9.46 -7.05 -15.09
CA LYS A 187 -8.80 -6.40 -13.95
C LYS A 187 -7.81 -7.33 -13.26
N LEU A 188 -8.16 -8.62 -13.12
CA LEU A 188 -7.41 -9.59 -12.33
C LEU A 188 -6.31 -10.29 -13.10
N LEU A 189 -6.43 -10.46 -14.43
CA LEU A 189 -5.53 -11.27 -15.25
C LEU A 189 -4.88 -10.48 -16.40
N LYS A 190 -3.60 -10.77 -16.63
CA LYS A 190 -2.77 -10.30 -17.74
C LYS A 190 -2.78 -11.27 -18.93
N LEU A 191 -3.15 -12.53 -18.69
CA LEU A 191 -3.07 -13.61 -19.67
C LEU A 191 -4.43 -14.30 -19.85
N ASP A 192 -4.64 -14.77 -21.07
CA ASP A 192 -5.72 -15.68 -21.45
C ASP A 192 -5.27 -17.10 -21.08
N LEU A 193 -5.93 -17.70 -20.08
CA LEU A 193 -5.54 -18.96 -19.46
C LEU A 193 -6.16 -20.16 -20.19
N ASN A 194 -7.29 -19.95 -20.87
CA ASN A 194 -7.96 -21.00 -21.62
C ASN A 194 -7.48 -21.07 -23.11
N ASN A 195 -6.70 -20.07 -23.55
CA ASN A 195 -6.15 -19.90 -24.89
C ASN A 195 -7.20 -19.74 -26.02
N ASP A 196 -8.35 -19.14 -25.73
CA ASP A 196 -9.42 -18.85 -26.71
C ASP A 196 -9.21 -17.52 -27.48
N GLY A 197 -8.22 -16.73 -27.07
CA GLY A 197 -7.85 -15.44 -27.62
C GLY A 197 -8.44 -14.24 -26.89
N VAL A 198 -9.18 -14.42 -25.79
CA VAL A 198 -9.89 -13.36 -25.06
C VAL A 198 -9.80 -13.58 -23.55
N ILE A 199 -9.27 -12.59 -22.80
CA ILE A 199 -9.32 -12.61 -21.33
C ILE A 199 -10.76 -12.31 -20.86
N ASN A 200 -11.42 -13.31 -20.30
CA ASN A 200 -12.83 -13.28 -19.88
C ASN A 200 -13.10 -14.17 -18.65
N ALA A 201 -14.35 -14.22 -18.17
CA ALA A 201 -14.73 -14.96 -16.97
C ALA A 201 -14.34 -16.45 -16.99
N GLN A 202 -14.24 -17.05 -18.17
CA GLN A 202 -13.84 -18.45 -18.29
C GLN A 202 -12.39 -18.69 -17.86
N ASP A 203 -11.53 -17.68 -17.95
CA ASP A 203 -10.12 -17.77 -17.53
C ASP A 203 -9.98 -17.84 -16.01
N LEU A 204 -10.85 -17.15 -15.27
CA LEU A 204 -10.83 -17.17 -13.80
C LEU A 204 -11.05 -18.58 -13.26
N ALA A 205 -11.95 -19.35 -13.87
CA ALA A 205 -12.20 -20.74 -13.50
C ALA A 205 -11.12 -21.72 -14.02
N ARG A 206 -10.16 -21.24 -14.83
CA ARG A 206 -8.96 -22.01 -15.22
C ARG A 206 -7.77 -21.67 -14.33
N PHE A 207 -7.89 -20.66 -13.48
CA PHE A 207 -6.84 -20.28 -12.56
C PHE A 207 -6.46 -21.46 -11.66
N LEU A 208 -5.16 -21.69 -11.65
CA LEU A 208 -4.44 -22.67 -10.85
C LEU A 208 -3.42 -21.83 -10.12
N PRO A 209 -3.52 -21.65 -8.79
CA PRO A 209 -2.60 -20.80 -8.05
C PRO A 209 -1.13 -21.09 -8.40
N GLN A 210 -0.76 -22.37 -8.41
CA GLN A 210 0.59 -22.83 -8.76
C GLN A 210 1.04 -22.51 -10.19
N ASP A 211 0.15 -22.67 -11.17
CA ASP A 211 0.54 -22.53 -12.59
C ASP A 211 0.35 -21.08 -13.10
N HIS A 212 -0.56 -20.34 -12.48
CA HIS A 212 -1.13 -19.14 -13.05
C HIS A 212 -0.97 -17.89 -12.16
N PHE A 213 -0.31 -17.94 -11.00
CA PHE A 213 -0.14 -16.75 -10.14
C PHE A 213 0.46 -15.53 -10.87
N ASN A 214 1.46 -15.74 -11.73
CA ASN A 214 2.11 -14.68 -12.51
C ASN A 214 1.21 -14.08 -13.61
N SER A 215 0.08 -14.74 -13.91
CA SER A 215 -0.93 -14.17 -14.78
C SER A 215 -1.72 -13.06 -14.09
N LEU A 216 -1.58 -12.81 -12.78
CA LEU A 216 -2.33 -11.78 -12.08
C LEU A 216 -1.86 -10.36 -12.42
N SER A 217 -2.80 -9.43 -12.55
CA SER A 217 -2.55 -8.01 -12.84
C SER A 217 -1.96 -7.25 -11.65
N ASN A 218 -2.51 -7.47 -10.45
CA ASN A 218 -2.07 -6.89 -9.19
C ASN A 218 -1.81 -8.01 -8.15
N PRO A 219 -0.67 -8.70 -8.18
CA PRO A 219 -0.40 -9.86 -7.32
C PRO A 219 -0.02 -9.42 -5.89
N ASP A 220 -0.89 -8.64 -5.24
CA ASP A 220 -0.75 -8.21 -3.85
C ASP A 220 -0.95 -9.41 -2.92
N VAL A 221 0.16 -10.13 -2.69
CA VAL A 221 0.18 -11.43 -2.02
C VAL A 221 -0.27 -11.32 -0.56
N ASP A 222 0.06 -10.21 0.12
CA ASP A 222 -0.39 -9.95 1.50
C ASP A 222 -1.91 -9.86 1.57
N LEU A 223 -2.50 -9.19 0.60
CA LEU A 223 -3.94 -9.01 0.53
C LEU A 223 -4.68 -10.27 0.05
N ILE A 224 -4.07 -11.08 -0.84
CA ILE A 224 -4.57 -12.42 -1.22
C ILE A 224 -4.51 -13.37 -0.02
N ASN A 225 -3.42 -13.36 0.75
CA ASN A 225 -3.26 -14.23 1.91
C ASN A 225 -4.17 -13.82 3.06
N ALA A 226 -4.37 -12.51 3.29
CA ALA A 226 -5.38 -12.02 4.22
C ALA A 226 -6.79 -12.47 3.78
N LEU A 227 -7.07 -12.43 2.47
CA LEU A 227 -8.34 -12.88 1.92
C LEU A 227 -8.53 -14.39 2.12
N LEU A 228 -7.52 -15.22 1.83
CA LEU A 228 -7.54 -16.67 2.08
C LEU A 228 -7.73 -16.98 3.57
N ALA A 229 -7.03 -16.27 4.47
CA ALA A 229 -7.20 -16.41 5.91
C ALA A 229 -8.63 -16.09 6.36
N SER A 230 -9.23 -15.01 5.85
CA SER A 230 -10.62 -14.65 6.19
C SER A 230 -11.62 -15.72 5.74
N ILE A 231 -11.39 -16.37 4.59
CA ILE A 231 -12.23 -17.48 4.08
C ILE A 231 -12.06 -18.74 4.97
N HIS A 232 -10.86 -19.03 5.45
CA HIS A 232 -10.62 -20.12 6.40
C HIS A 232 -11.24 -19.87 7.77
N GLU A 233 -11.16 -18.64 8.28
CA GLU A 233 -11.74 -18.23 9.57
C GLU A 233 -13.26 -18.07 9.52
N GLY A 234 -13.84 -17.88 8.33
CA GLY A 234 -15.26 -17.64 8.11
C GLY A 234 -15.70 -16.22 8.47
N ASP A 235 -14.77 -15.26 8.42
CA ASP A 235 -15.07 -13.84 8.57
C ASP A 235 -15.53 -13.26 7.24
N SER A 236 -16.83 -13.37 6.97
CA SER A 236 -17.43 -12.88 5.73
C SER A 236 -17.31 -11.36 5.55
N VAL A 237 -17.10 -10.59 6.63
CA VAL A 237 -16.96 -9.13 6.55
C VAL A 237 -15.56 -8.79 6.05
N ASP A 238 -14.53 -9.38 6.66
CA ASP A 238 -13.15 -9.22 6.21
C ASP A 238 -12.93 -9.77 4.79
N THR A 239 -13.55 -10.90 4.44
CA THR A 239 -13.50 -11.43 3.06
C THR A 239 -14.00 -10.42 2.04
N THR A 240 -15.11 -9.72 2.34
CA THR A 240 -15.66 -8.69 1.44
C THR A 240 -14.79 -7.43 1.40
N GLU A 241 -14.25 -6.97 2.54
CA GLU A 241 -13.41 -5.76 2.60
C GLU A 241 -12.05 -5.97 1.91
N LEU A 242 -11.39 -7.10 2.17
CA LEU A 242 -10.10 -7.45 1.56
C LEU A 242 -10.24 -7.69 0.04
N SER A 243 -11.35 -8.31 -0.39
CA SER A 243 -11.67 -8.46 -1.82
C SER A 243 -11.79 -7.11 -2.52
N ARG A 244 -12.45 -6.12 -1.90
CA ARG A 244 -12.63 -4.76 -2.43
C ARG A 244 -11.32 -3.99 -2.43
N GLN A 245 -10.53 -4.09 -1.36
CA GLN A 245 -9.22 -3.48 -1.29
C GLN A 245 -8.31 -3.99 -2.41
N TYR A 246 -8.36 -5.29 -2.71
CA TYR A 246 -7.54 -5.94 -3.74
C TYR A 246 -7.91 -5.49 -5.15
N LEU A 247 -9.21 -5.34 -5.40
CA LEU A 247 -9.74 -4.93 -6.69
C LEU A 247 -9.64 -3.41 -6.94
N LEU A 248 -9.71 -2.57 -5.89
CA LEU A 248 -10.08 -1.15 -6.04
C LEU A 248 -9.10 -0.15 -5.39
N GLY A 249 -8.13 -0.58 -4.57
CA GLY A 249 -7.16 0.32 -3.90
C GLY A 249 -7.76 1.25 -2.83
N ALA A 250 -8.99 0.94 -2.42
CA ALA A 250 -9.80 1.62 -1.42
C ALA A 250 -10.50 0.53 -0.59
N THR A 251 -10.79 0.77 0.69
CA THR A 251 -11.57 -0.19 1.50
C THR A 251 -13.00 -0.35 0.96
N GLY A 252 -13.45 0.62 0.16
CA GLY A 252 -14.66 0.52 -0.65
C GLY A 252 -14.66 1.50 -1.81
N GLN A 253 -15.20 1.06 -2.94
CA GLN A 253 -15.59 1.91 -4.06
C GLN A 253 -17.08 1.68 -4.33
N PHE A 254 -17.85 2.77 -4.39
CA PHE A 254 -19.30 2.72 -4.54
C PHE A 254 -19.70 3.52 -5.75
N PHE A 255 -20.24 2.85 -6.77
CA PHE A 255 -20.78 3.49 -7.96
C PHE A 255 -22.21 3.96 -7.68
N PHE A 256 -22.52 5.20 -8.07
CA PHE A 256 -23.84 5.78 -7.82
C PHE A 256 -24.91 5.35 -8.83
N SER A 257 -24.53 4.97 -10.06
CA SER A 257 -25.47 4.49 -11.09
C SER A 257 -24.78 3.78 -12.27
N ASN A 258 -25.58 3.03 -13.06
CA ASN A 258 -25.20 2.43 -14.33
C ASN A 258 -25.44 3.43 -15.47
N GLU A 259 -24.36 4.02 -15.97
CA GLU A 259 -24.16 4.73 -17.26
C GLU A 259 -25.09 5.87 -17.71
N ASP A 260 -26.31 6.06 -17.21
CA ASP A 260 -27.26 7.05 -17.76
C ASP A 260 -27.82 8.08 -16.76
N GLU A 261 -27.52 7.97 -15.46
CA GLU A 261 -28.05 8.88 -14.42
C GLU A 261 -26.95 9.43 -13.49
N ASP A 262 -26.42 10.60 -13.87
CA ASP A 262 -26.39 11.80 -13.03
C ASP A 262 -25.20 12.23 -12.17
N PHE A 263 -25.02 13.56 -12.19
CA PHE A 263 -23.80 14.31 -11.96
C PHE A 263 -23.82 14.91 -10.53
N PHE A 264 -23.18 14.25 -9.57
CA PHE A 264 -23.01 14.77 -8.20
C PHE A 264 -21.84 15.75 -8.12
N ASN A 265 -22.09 16.91 -7.51
CA ASN A 265 -21.13 18.04 -7.48
C ASN A 265 -20.62 18.37 -6.06
N VAL A 266 -21.29 17.89 -5.01
CA VAL A 266 -20.99 18.24 -3.61
C VAL A 266 -21.33 17.12 -2.66
N ASP A 267 -20.46 16.96 -1.68
CA ASP A 267 -20.58 15.98 -0.60
C ASP A 267 -20.32 16.70 0.73
N TYR A 268 -21.10 16.35 1.74
CA TYR A 268 -20.94 16.84 3.10
C TYR A 268 -21.22 15.71 4.08
N LEU A 269 -20.21 15.30 4.85
CA LEU A 269 -20.43 14.41 5.98
C LEU A 269 -20.85 15.25 7.19
N SER A 270 -22.00 14.94 7.77
CA SER A 270 -22.51 15.66 8.95
C SER A 270 -22.06 15.00 10.26
N ASP A 271 -22.14 15.75 11.35
CA ASP A 271 -21.84 15.30 12.72
C ASP A 271 -22.63 14.06 13.19
N ASP A 272 -23.71 13.68 12.48
CA ASP A 272 -24.47 12.46 12.75
C ASP A 272 -23.88 11.19 12.10
N GLY A 273 -22.76 11.33 11.38
CA GLY A 273 -22.05 10.24 10.72
C GLY A 273 -22.61 9.86 9.36
N LEU A 274 -23.61 10.58 8.83
CA LEU A 274 -24.16 10.34 7.48
C LEU A 274 -23.51 11.22 6.42
N LEU A 275 -23.40 10.68 5.21
CA LEU A 275 -22.87 11.36 4.03
C LEU A 275 -24.00 11.90 3.18
N TYR A 276 -24.08 13.23 3.07
CA TYR A 276 -25.08 13.94 2.29
C TYR A 276 -24.49 14.38 0.96
N MET A 277 -25.11 14.00 -0.14
CA MET A 277 -24.67 14.32 -1.49
C MET A 277 -25.77 15.06 -2.25
N ALA A 278 -25.37 16.08 -2.99
CA ALA A 278 -26.27 16.84 -3.87
C ALA A 278 -25.74 16.88 -5.31
N GLY A 279 -26.63 16.64 -6.26
CA GLY A 279 -26.32 16.53 -7.68
C GLY A 279 -27.45 17.00 -8.58
N VAL A 280 -27.14 17.10 -9.86
CA VAL A 280 -28.13 17.41 -10.91
C VAL A 280 -28.42 16.14 -11.69
N LEU A 281 -29.70 15.82 -11.80
CA LEU A 281 -30.20 14.78 -12.67
C LEU A 281 -30.61 15.34 -14.04
N ARG A 282 -30.24 14.66 -15.14
CA ARG A 282 -30.62 14.98 -16.52
C ARG A 282 -31.40 13.83 -17.14
N ASP A 283 -32.70 14.04 -17.37
CA ASP A 283 -33.51 13.10 -18.16
C ASP A 283 -33.31 13.36 -19.67
N GLU A 284 -32.69 12.42 -20.40
CA GLU A 284 -32.50 12.48 -21.86
C GLU A 284 -33.72 11.98 -22.68
N SER A 285 -34.91 11.85 -22.09
CA SER A 285 -36.08 11.39 -22.84
C SER A 285 -36.53 12.38 -23.93
N PHE A 286 -36.65 11.87 -25.17
CA PHE A 286 -36.94 12.61 -26.40
C PHE A 286 -38.19 13.53 -26.31
N ALA A 287 -38.02 14.78 -25.88
CA ALA A 287 -38.67 16.01 -26.40
C ALA A 287 -38.45 17.27 -25.53
N PHE A 288 -38.05 17.14 -24.26
CA PHE A 288 -37.80 18.26 -23.34
C PHE A 288 -36.66 17.88 -22.38
N ILE A 289 -35.68 18.77 -22.20
CA ILE A 289 -34.65 18.62 -21.16
C ILE A 289 -35.24 19.21 -19.89
N GLU A 290 -35.55 18.39 -18.89
CA GLU A 290 -35.88 18.85 -17.54
C GLU A 290 -34.74 18.44 -16.61
N ASP A 291 -34.00 19.44 -16.12
CA ASP A 291 -32.93 19.24 -15.14
C ASP A 291 -33.57 19.26 -13.73
N HIS A 292 -33.18 18.32 -12.87
CA HIS A 292 -33.69 18.19 -11.49
C HIS A 292 -32.56 18.17 -10.46
N ILE A 293 -32.82 18.62 -9.23
CA ILE A 293 -31.82 18.50 -8.14
C ILE A 293 -32.10 17.23 -7.34
N ALA A 294 -31.10 16.37 -7.22
CA ALA A 294 -31.14 15.19 -6.39
C ALA A 294 -30.32 15.38 -5.11
N ILE A 295 -30.88 14.92 -4.00
CA ILE A 295 -30.16 14.71 -2.75
C ILE A 295 -30.18 13.22 -2.44
N ARG A 296 -29.02 12.69 -2.10
CA ARG A 296 -28.82 11.31 -1.65
C ARG A 296 -28.14 11.34 -0.29
N ILE A 297 -28.60 10.52 0.63
CA ILE A 297 -28.07 10.39 1.98
C ILE A 297 -27.56 8.97 2.10
N PHE A 298 -26.30 8.81 2.47
CA PHE A 298 -25.65 7.52 2.63
C PHE A 298 -25.26 7.31 4.10
N ASP A 299 -25.39 6.06 4.54
CA ASP A 299 -24.85 5.57 5.80
C ASP A 299 -23.49 4.91 5.50
N PRO A 300 -22.38 5.55 5.91
CA PRO A 300 -21.03 5.04 5.67
C PRO A 300 -20.46 4.33 6.92
N SER A 301 -21.31 3.88 7.85
CA SER A 301 -20.87 3.18 9.07
C SER A 301 -20.13 1.88 8.80
N ASP A 302 -20.38 1.25 7.66
CA ASP A 302 -19.59 0.16 7.10
C ASP A 302 -18.77 0.69 5.91
N SER A 303 -17.44 0.74 6.06
CA SER A 303 -16.51 1.20 5.02
C SER A 303 -16.48 0.30 3.79
N SER A 304 -16.86 -0.97 3.95
CA SER A 304 -16.96 -1.97 2.89
C SER A 304 -18.31 -1.92 2.18
N ALA A 305 -19.35 -1.37 2.82
CA ALA A 305 -20.73 -1.32 2.33
C ALA A 305 -21.46 -0.01 2.69
N VAL A 306 -21.19 1.06 1.95
CA VAL A 306 -21.94 2.33 2.05
C VAL A 306 -23.36 2.12 1.52
N VAL A 307 -24.38 2.37 2.34
CA VAL A 307 -25.79 2.12 2.00
C VAL A 307 -26.54 3.44 1.77
N LEU A 308 -27.41 3.50 0.77
CA LEU A 308 -28.34 4.63 0.62
C LEU A 308 -29.35 4.62 1.77
N ALA A 309 -29.21 5.59 2.68
CA ALA A 309 -30.13 5.80 3.79
C ALA A 309 -31.43 6.45 3.33
N GLY A 310 -31.37 7.42 2.40
CA GLY A 310 -32.55 8.09 1.85
C GLY A 310 -32.26 9.00 0.66
N ALA A 311 -33.32 9.45 -0.02
CA ALA A 311 -33.20 10.24 -1.24
C ALA A 311 -34.39 11.20 -1.42
N VAL A 312 -34.14 12.35 -2.05
CA VAL A 312 -35.19 13.28 -2.50
C VAL A 312 -34.78 13.92 -3.82
N ASP A 313 -35.71 13.94 -4.79
CA ASP A 313 -35.55 14.59 -6.09
C ASP A 313 -36.48 15.80 -6.18
N ILE A 314 -35.97 16.92 -6.67
CA ILE A 314 -36.64 18.22 -6.70
C ILE A 314 -36.74 18.67 -8.16
N THR A 315 -37.95 18.61 -8.71
CA THR A 315 -38.19 18.63 -10.17
C THR A 315 -38.70 19.95 -10.75
N GLU A 316 -38.99 20.96 -9.92
CA GLU A 316 -39.65 22.21 -10.34
C GLU A 316 -38.69 23.43 -10.43
N LEU A 317 -37.41 23.21 -10.74
CA LEU A 317 -36.38 24.27 -10.63
C LEU A 317 -35.89 24.77 -12.00
N GLU A 318 -35.65 26.09 -12.10
CA GLU A 318 -34.96 26.69 -13.25
C GLU A 318 -33.47 26.38 -13.16
N ALA A 319 -33.11 25.25 -13.76
CA ALA A 319 -31.77 24.71 -13.81
C ALA A 319 -30.98 25.28 -15.00
N ASP A 320 -30.69 26.59 -14.99
CA ASP A 320 -29.62 27.14 -15.85
C ASP A 320 -28.28 26.99 -15.10
N ILE A 321 -27.77 25.74 -15.00
CA ILE A 321 -26.73 25.30 -14.04
C ILE A 321 -25.30 25.38 -14.59
N PHE A 322 -25.06 26.14 -15.65
CA PHE A 322 -23.78 26.10 -16.34
C PHE A 322 -22.78 27.14 -15.79
N SER A 323 -22.19 26.93 -14.59
CA SER A 323 -20.78 27.32 -14.28
C SER A 323 -20.37 27.40 -12.80
N HIS A 324 -21.29 27.31 -11.83
CA HIS A 324 -20.96 27.59 -10.42
C HIS A 324 -21.33 26.42 -9.50
N GLY A 325 -20.38 25.95 -8.70
CA GLY A 325 -20.51 24.75 -7.87
C GLY A 325 -21.62 24.89 -6.83
N PHE A 326 -22.28 23.78 -6.51
CA PHE A 326 -23.20 23.74 -5.38
C PHE A 326 -22.39 23.83 -4.06
N GLN A 327 -23.02 24.25 -2.97
CA GLN A 327 -22.52 24.03 -1.61
C GLN A 327 -23.68 23.55 -0.74
N LEU A 328 -23.39 22.60 0.15
CA LEU A 328 -24.36 21.97 1.04
C LEU A 328 -23.85 22.08 2.47
N LYS A 329 -24.73 22.51 3.39
CA LYS A 329 -24.43 22.56 4.83
C LYS A 329 -25.62 22.01 5.62
N LYS A 330 -25.34 21.29 6.70
CA LYS A 330 -26.36 20.82 7.65
C LYS A 330 -26.33 21.65 8.93
N SER A 331 -27.50 21.93 9.49
CA SER A 331 -27.63 22.42 10.87
C SER A 331 -28.85 21.82 11.53
N GLY A 332 -28.61 21.06 12.60
CA GLY A 332 -29.65 20.25 13.25
C GLY A 332 -30.29 19.27 12.25
N ASP A 333 -31.61 19.39 12.12
CA ASP A 333 -32.47 18.55 11.29
C ASP A 333 -32.61 19.05 9.84
N TYR A 334 -31.90 20.12 9.44
CA TYR A 334 -32.09 20.76 8.15
C TYR A 334 -30.80 20.83 7.33
N LEU A 335 -30.93 20.57 6.03
CA LEU A 335 -29.94 20.84 5.00
C LEU A 335 -30.26 22.16 4.28
N TYR A 336 -29.20 22.89 3.98
CA TYR A 336 -29.21 24.16 3.27
C TYR A 336 -28.33 24.02 2.03
N LEU A 337 -28.94 24.12 0.85
CA LEU A 337 -28.28 23.92 -0.44
C LEU A 337 -28.29 25.21 -1.25
N ALA A 338 -27.10 25.68 -1.61
CA ALA A 338 -26.91 26.74 -2.61
C ALA A 338 -27.23 26.17 -3.99
N ALA A 339 -28.32 26.63 -4.61
CA ALA A 339 -28.87 26.07 -5.85
C ALA A 339 -28.85 27.07 -7.02
N GLY A 340 -27.83 27.92 -7.09
CA GLY A 340 -27.63 28.87 -8.17
C GLY A 340 -28.82 29.83 -8.31
N LEU A 341 -29.41 29.91 -9.50
CA LEU A 341 -30.55 30.78 -9.81
C LEU A 341 -31.82 30.45 -9.02
N SER A 342 -31.95 29.22 -8.52
CA SER A 342 -33.08 28.83 -7.68
C SER A 342 -33.00 29.39 -6.26
N GLY A 343 -31.85 29.95 -5.86
CA GLY A 343 -31.65 30.52 -4.52
C GLY A 343 -31.21 29.47 -3.50
N LEU A 344 -31.81 29.51 -2.30
CA LEU A 344 -31.52 28.57 -1.21
C LEU A 344 -32.60 27.51 -1.12
N LEU A 345 -32.21 26.25 -1.24
CA LEU A 345 -33.08 25.11 -0.94
C LEU A 345 -32.95 24.71 0.52
N ILE A 346 -34.08 24.48 1.18
CA ILE A 346 -34.14 24.00 2.57
C ILE A 346 -34.82 22.62 2.57
N ILE A 347 -34.14 21.64 3.16
CA ILE A 347 -34.58 20.25 3.19
C ILE A 347 -34.56 19.75 4.64
N ASP A 348 -35.64 19.13 5.07
CA ASP A 348 -35.77 18.46 6.36
C ASP A 348 -35.23 17.04 6.24
N VAL A 349 -34.28 16.74 7.12
CA VAL A 349 -33.57 15.46 7.25
C VAL A 349 -33.63 14.95 8.68
N SER A 350 -34.63 15.36 9.46
CA SER A 350 -34.91 14.82 10.80
C SER A 350 -35.10 13.30 10.78
N ASP A 351 -35.66 12.78 9.68
CA ASP A 351 -35.63 11.37 9.30
C ASP A 351 -34.79 11.21 8.02
N PRO A 352 -33.51 10.79 8.14
CA PRO A 352 -32.63 10.61 6.98
C PRO A 352 -33.14 9.60 5.96
N SER A 353 -34.08 8.71 6.34
CA SER A 353 -34.69 7.74 5.42
C SER A 353 -35.82 8.32 4.58
N SER A 354 -36.35 9.49 4.98
CA SER A 354 -37.44 10.17 4.31
C SER A 354 -37.18 11.68 4.24
N PRO A 355 -36.08 12.11 3.58
CA PRO A 355 -35.77 13.53 3.45
C PRO A 355 -36.87 14.26 2.67
N ARG A 356 -37.16 15.50 3.04
CA ARG A 356 -38.28 16.27 2.48
C ARG A 356 -37.87 17.69 2.15
N HIS A 357 -38.06 18.09 0.90
CA HIS A 357 -37.97 19.50 0.51
C HIS A 357 -39.04 20.32 1.25
N ILE A 358 -38.59 21.36 1.96
CA ILE A 358 -39.46 22.26 2.73
C ILE A 358 -39.90 23.43 1.88
N THR A 359 -38.92 24.16 1.36
CA THR A 359 -39.14 25.40 0.63
C THR A 359 -37.90 25.77 -0.18
N THR A 360 -38.12 26.61 -1.19
CA THR A 360 -37.07 27.25 -1.98
C THR A 360 -37.16 28.74 -1.72
N TYR A 361 -36.11 29.29 -1.12
CA TYR A 361 -35.99 30.70 -0.81
C TYR A 361 -35.33 31.44 -1.98
N ASP A 362 -36.13 32.23 -2.70
CA ASP A 362 -35.64 33.15 -3.72
C ASP A 362 -34.90 34.33 -3.04
N SER A 363 -33.57 34.32 -3.17
CA SER A 363 -32.71 35.39 -2.65
C SER A 363 -32.76 36.66 -3.53
N GLY A 364 -33.39 36.59 -4.70
CA GLY A 364 -33.37 37.62 -5.75
C GLY A 364 -32.08 37.65 -6.57
N SER A 365 -31.17 36.69 -6.34
CA SER A 365 -29.89 36.56 -7.05
C SER A 365 -29.38 35.11 -7.05
N VAL A 366 -28.33 34.83 -7.83
CA VAL A 366 -27.62 33.54 -7.82
C VAL A 366 -27.04 33.28 -6.42
N VAL A 367 -27.13 32.04 -5.93
CA VAL A 367 -26.48 31.60 -4.69
C VAL A 367 -25.42 30.56 -5.03
N ASP A 368 -24.15 30.94 -4.85
CA ASP A 368 -22.97 30.11 -5.16
C ASP A 368 -22.40 29.43 -3.92
N SER A 369 -22.58 30.05 -2.74
CA SER A 369 -22.05 29.56 -1.47
C SER A 369 -23.09 29.67 -0.36
N VAL A 370 -23.06 28.74 0.58
CA VAL A 370 -23.92 28.73 1.76
C VAL A 370 -23.12 28.39 3.00
N GLU A 371 -23.29 29.18 4.06
CA GLU A 371 -22.66 28.92 5.35
C GLU A 371 -23.67 29.15 6.49
N VAL A 372 -23.72 28.22 7.44
CA VAL A 372 -24.70 28.25 8.53
C VAL A 372 -24.10 28.91 9.76
N GLY A 373 -24.77 29.94 10.27
CA GLY A 373 -24.50 30.56 11.56
C GLY A 373 -25.32 29.95 12.70
N ASP A 374 -25.31 30.59 13.87
CA ASP A 374 -26.05 30.11 15.04
C ASP A 374 -27.58 30.03 14.83
N SER A 375 -28.17 31.00 14.12
CA SER A 375 -29.62 31.06 13.86
C SER A 375 -29.97 31.63 12.48
N VAL A 376 -28.98 31.74 11.60
CA VAL A 376 -29.07 32.38 10.29
C VAL A 376 -28.28 31.57 9.28
N VAL A 377 -28.56 31.78 8.01
CA VAL A 377 -27.76 31.29 6.90
C VAL A 377 -27.22 32.47 6.10
N TYR A 378 -25.93 32.42 5.78
CA TYR A 378 -25.26 33.38 4.92
C TYR A 378 -25.22 32.80 3.51
N LEU A 379 -25.78 33.54 2.56
CA LEU A 379 -25.81 33.20 1.14
C LEU A 379 -24.82 34.06 0.38
N GLY A 380 -23.83 33.42 -0.24
CA GLY A 380 -22.81 34.06 -1.04
C GLY A 380 -23.22 34.12 -2.51
N ASN A 381 -23.11 35.30 -3.10
CA ASN A 381 -23.15 35.51 -4.54
C ASN A 381 -21.82 36.12 -4.99
N TYR A 382 -21.22 35.54 -6.03
CA TYR A 382 -19.93 35.98 -6.55
C TYR A 382 -19.84 37.50 -6.83
N PHE A 383 -20.90 38.10 -7.39
CA PHE A 383 -20.97 39.54 -7.67
C PHE A 383 -21.96 40.31 -6.79
N GLY A 384 -22.83 39.61 -6.05
CA GLY A 384 -23.95 40.16 -5.28
C GLY A 384 -23.65 40.35 -3.80
N GLY A 385 -22.58 39.73 -3.28
CA GLY A 385 -22.22 39.79 -1.87
C GLY A 385 -22.95 38.75 -1.03
N ILE A 386 -23.16 39.09 0.22
CA ILE A 386 -23.73 38.20 1.24
C ILE A 386 -25.17 38.62 1.50
N THR A 387 -26.09 37.68 1.42
CA THR A 387 -27.47 37.83 1.92
C THR A 387 -27.61 37.03 3.20
N VAL A 388 -28.16 37.64 4.25
CA VAL A 388 -28.34 37.00 5.55
C VAL A 388 -29.80 36.62 5.74
N VAL A 389 -30.05 35.33 5.90
CA VAL A 389 -31.40 34.76 5.98
C VAL A 389 -31.64 34.22 7.38
N ASP A 390 -32.70 34.69 8.02
CA ASP A 390 -33.22 34.10 9.25
C ASP A 390 -33.87 32.74 8.94
N ILE A 391 -33.45 31.71 9.70
CA ILE A 391 -33.89 30.32 9.57
C ILE A 391 -34.51 29.79 10.87
N ASN A 392 -34.93 30.66 11.81
CA ASN A 392 -35.63 30.25 13.03
C ASN A 392 -36.94 29.50 12.73
N ASP A 393 -37.58 29.82 11.60
CA ASP A 393 -38.66 29.02 10.99
C ASP A 393 -38.23 28.63 9.57
N PRO A 394 -37.70 27.41 9.38
CA PRO A 394 -37.22 26.93 8.09
C PRO A 394 -38.31 26.84 7.00
N GLU A 395 -39.60 26.86 7.37
CA GLU A 395 -40.70 26.91 6.39
C GLU A 395 -40.94 28.33 5.86
N VAL A 396 -40.52 29.35 6.60
CA VAL A 396 -40.74 30.78 6.28
C VAL A 396 -39.43 31.59 6.43
N PRO A 397 -38.37 31.26 5.66
CA PRO A 397 -37.11 31.99 5.70
C PRO A 397 -37.29 33.45 5.25
N SER A 398 -36.50 34.35 5.84
CA SER A 398 -36.57 35.78 5.48
C SER A 398 -35.22 36.48 5.55
N THR A 399 -34.95 37.40 4.61
CA THR A 399 -33.73 38.23 4.66
C THR A 399 -33.79 39.23 5.80
N ILE A 400 -32.73 39.28 6.61
CA ILE A 400 -32.58 40.21 7.73
C ILE A 400 -31.38 41.15 7.58
N GLY A 401 -30.49 40.88 6.62
CA GLY A 401 -29.28 41.67 6.40
C GLY A 401 -28.63 41.37 5.06
N SER A 402 -27.70 42.24 4.66
CA SER A 402 -26.82 41.98 3.52
C SER A 402 -25.50 42.72 3.67
N PHE A 403 -24.47 42.23 2.97
CA PHE A 403 -23.15 42.84 2.96
C PHE A 403 -22.53 42.74 1.57
N VAL A 404 -22.10 43.87 1.01
CA VAL A 404 -21.57 43.91 -0.37
C VAL A 404 -20.10 43.49 -0.37
N THR A 405 -19.80 42.39 -1.04
CA THR A 405 -18.44 41.87 -1.26
C THR A 405 -18.46 40.89 -2.44
N THR A 406 -17.28 40.40 -2.84
CA THR A 406 -17.15 39.18 -3.66
C THR A 406 -17.14 37.99 -2.71
N VAL A 407 -17.86 36.92 -3.06
CA VAL A 407 -17.92 35.68 -2.27
C VAL A 407 -17.66 34.49 -3.20
N PHE A 408 -16.58 33.77 -2.94
CA PHE A 408 -16.34 32.43 -3.47
C PHE A 408 -16.74 31.38 -2.44
N ASP A 409 -16.36 31.59 -1.18
CA ASP A 409 -16.63 30.66 -0.09
C ASP A 409 -16.68 31.40 1.26
N MET A 410 -17.31 30.80 2.27
CA MET A 410 -17.49 31.39 3.60
C MET A 410 -17.32 30.36 4.72
N LEU A 411 -16.83 30.82 5.88
CA LEU A 411 -16.68 30.00 7.09
C LEU A 411 -17.15 30.79 8.30
N TYR A 412 -18.11 30.25 9.04
CA TYR A 412 -18.66 30.85 10.25
C TYR A 412 -18.04 30.25 11.51
N ARG A 413 -17.70 31.10 12.49
CA ARG A 413 -17.36 30.64 13.85
C ARG A 413 -17.63 31.74 14.88
N GLN A 414 -18.45 31.43 15.89
CA GLN A 414 -18.58 32.24 17.12
C GLN A 414 -18.79 33.75 16.86
N GLY A 415 -19.72 34.08 15.95
CA GLY A 415 -20.00 35.48 15.59
C GLY A 415 -18.97 36.12 14.65
N ARG A 416 -18.14 35.31 13.98
CA ARG A 416 -17.23 35.72 12.90
C ARG A 416 -17.58 35.02 11.62
N LEU A 417 -17.53 35.75 10.52
CA LEU A 417 -17.65 35.20 9.17
C LEU A 417 -16.38 35.54 8.42
N TYR A 418 -15.61 34.51 8.08
CA TYR A 418 -14.46 34.63 7.19
C TYR A 418 -14.94 34.43 5.77
N VAL A 419 -14.67 35.40 4.91
CA VAL A 419 -15.19 35.43 3.54
C VAL A 419 -14.02 35.43 2.59
N TYR A 420 -13.98 34.42 1.74
CA TYR A 420 -13.04 34.35 0.64
C TYR A 420 -13.68 34.93 -0.63
N GLY A 421 -12.93 35.76 -1.34
CA GLY A 421 -13.38 36.51 -2.52
C GLY A 421 -12.17 37.06 -3.26
N SER A 422 -12.09 38.38 -3.39
CA SER A 422 -10.90 39.12 -3.89
C SER A 422 -9.75 39.20 -2.86
N GLY A 423 -9.67 38.23 -1.97
CA GLY A 423 -8.96 38.32 -0.70
C GLY A 423 -9.64 37.54 0.42
N ILE A 424 -9.18 37.76 1.66
CA ILE A 424 -9.85 37.29 2.88
C ILE A 424 -10.42 38.52 3.59
N ARG A 425 -11.73 38.48 3.88
CA ARG A 425 -12.38 39.44 4.78
C ARG A 425 -12.78 38.76 6.07
N VAL A 426 -12.63 39.47 7.17
CA VAL A 426 -13.13 39.03 8.48
C VAL A 426 -14.28 39.95 8.87
N LEU A 427 -15.47 39.39 9.05
CA LEU A 427 -16.67 40.14 9.40
C LEU A 427 -17.11 39.79 10.82
N ASP A 428 -17.44 40.81 11.62
CA ASP A 428 -18.21 40.66 12.85
C ASP A 428 -19.68 40.51 12.49
N VAL A 429 -20.23 39.35 12.84
CA VAL A 429 -21.62 38.96 12.59
C VAL A 429 -22.33 38.54 13.89
N VAL A 430 -21.87 39.03 15.05
CA VAL A 430 -22.54 38.82 16.34
C VAL A 430 -23.98 39.35 16.29
N ASP A 431 -24.19 40.47 15.60
CA ASP A 431 -25.51 40.91 15.15
C ASP A 431 -25.61 40.70 13.62
N PRO A 432 -26.26 39.61 13.16
CA PRO A 432 -26.34 39.28 11.74
C PRO A 432 -27.14 40.29 10.91
N SER A 433 -27.93 41.15 11.56
CA SER A 433 -28.64 42.26 10.89
C SER A 433 -27.76 43.50 10.68
N ASN A 434 -26.61 43.57 11.36
CA ASN A 434 -25.69 44.70 11.34
C ASN A 434 -24.23 44.23 11.25
N ILE A 435 -23.89 43.68 10.09
CA ILE A 435 -22.55 43.18 9.77
C ILE A 435 -21.55 44.34 9.75
N SER A 436 -20.39 44.15 10.39
CA SER A 436 -19.26 45.07 10.26
C SER A 436 -17.98 44.34 9.85
N GLN A 437 -17.13 45.01 9.09
CA GLN A 437 -15.84 44.44 8.67
C GLN A 437 -14.77 44.75 9.72
N LEU A 438 -14.06 43.73 10.18
CA LEU A 438 -12.91 43.83 11.08
C LEU A 438 -11.63 44.02 10.28
N ASP A 439 -11.43 43.19 9.24
CA ASP A 439 -10.25 43.26 8.38
C ASP A 439 -10.55 42.87 6.92
N ASN A 440 -9.66 43.24 6.01
CA ASN A 440 -9.68 42.89 4.59
C ASN A 440 -8.25 42.82 4.02
N LEU A 441 -7.79 41.59 3.81
CA LEU A 441 -6.55 41.28 3.11
C LEU A 441 -6.86 41.00 1.64
N SER A 442 -6.50 41.91 0.75
CA SER A 442 -6.76 41.75 -0.69
C SER A 442 -5.65 40.98 -1.41
N PHE A 443 -6.03 40.16 -2.38
CA PHE A 443 -5.07 39.43 -3.22
C PHE A 443 -4.89 40.08 -4.59
N PRO A 444 -3.72 39.91 -5.25
CA PRO A 444 -3.48 40.44 -6.59
C PRO A 444 -4.31 39.76 -7.69
N SER A 445 -4.81 38.55 -7.41
CA SER A 445 -5.62 37.72 -8.30
C SER A 445 -6.83 37.13 -7.55
N ASP A 446 -7.94 36.92 -8.30
CA ASP A 446 -9.18 36.31 -7.82
C ASP A 446 -9.13 34.78 -8.03
N SER A 447 -8.23 34.08 -7.33
CA SER A 447 -7.87 32.71 -7.69
C SER A 447 -7.66 31.81 -6.47
N GLY A 448 -8.72 31.13 -6.04
CA GLY A 448 -8.74 30.12 -4.96
C GLY A 448 -10.10 29.44 -4.94
N ASN A 449 -10.16 28.19 -4.46
CA ASN A 449 -11.41 27.40 -4.47
C ASN A 449 -11.80 26.97 -3.04
N PRO A 450 -11.02 26.11 -2.36
CA PRO A 450 -11.38 25.67 -1.01
C PRO A 450 -10.61 26.43 0.06
N PHE A 451 -11.25 26.71 1.20
CA PHE A 451 -10.52 27.07 2.41
C PHE A 451 -11.05 26.36 3.65
N SER A 452 -10.13 26.01 4.53
CA SER A 452 -10.42 25.28 5.76
C SER A 452 -9.63 25.87 6.93
N ARG A 453 -9.83 25.36 8.14
CA ARG A 453 -9.31 26.02 9.35
C ARG A 453 -8.93 25.05 10.45
N LYS A 454 -7.78 25.29 11.09
CA LYS A 454 -7.35 24.64 12.34
C LYS A 454 -7.00 25.71 13.37
N GLY A 455 -7.64 25.72 14.52
CA GLY A 455 -7.28 26.67 15.59
C GLY A 455 -7.33 28.12 15.10
N ASN A 456 -6.19 28.80 15.07
CA ASN A 456 -6.07 30.19 14.61
C ASN A 456 -5.39 30.31 13.23
N PHE A 457 -5.45 29.24 12.42
CA PHE A 457 -4.91 29.22 11.07
C PHE A 457 -6.00 28.92 10.03
N LEU A 458 -6.09 29.77 9.01
CA LEU A 458 -6.85 29.51 7.79
C LEU A 458 -5.92 28.93 6.72
N PHE A 459 -6.36 27.88 6.04
CA PHE A 459 -5.67 27.22 4.93
C PHE A 459 -6.46 27.47 3.66
N LEU A 460 -5.83 28.00 2.63
CA LEU A 460 -6.47 28.39 1.38
C LEU A 460 -5.72 27.79 0.20
N GLY A 461 -6.42 27.02 -0.63
CA GLY A 461 -5.89 26.57 -1.92
C GLY A 461 -5.93 27.73 -2.91
N VAL A 462 -4.76 28.14 -3.42
CA VAL A 462 -4.63 29.28 -4.33
C VAL A 462 -4.36 28.78 -5.74
N THR A 463 -5.09 29.32 -6.70
CA THR A 463 -5.03 28.92 -8.12
C THR A 463 -4.14 29.85 -8.96
N ASP A 464 -3.18 30.54 -8.32
CA ASP A 464 -2.18 31.35 -9.00
C ASP A 464 -1.06 30.48 -9.63
N ASP A 465 -0.11 31.11 -10.34
CA ASP A 465 0.97 30.44 -11.10
C ASP A 465 1.86 29.49 -10.27
N PHE A 466 1.67 29.41 -8.94
CA PHE A 466 2.55 28.70 -8.02
C PHE A 466 1.97 27.41 -7.42
N GLN A 467 0.72 27.04 -7.72
CA GLN A 467 0.05 25.81 -7.23
C GLN A 467 0.33 25.58 -5.73
N SER A 468 -0.42 26.25 -4.85
CA SER A 468 -0.03 26.31 -3.43
C SER A 468 -1.20 26.36 -2.45
N ILE A 469 -0.92 26.01 -1.19
CA ILE A 469 -1.77 26.25 -0.02
C ILE A 469 -1.16 27.41 0.77
N LYS A 470 -1.88 28.52 0.86
CA LYS A 470 -1.53 29.64 1.74
C LYS A 470 -2.13 29.46 3.11
N VAL A 471 -1.35 29.80 4.13
CA VAL A 471 -1.74 29.75 5.54
C VAL A 471 -1.78 31.15 6.11
N PHE A 472 -2.88 31.51 6.74
CA PHE A 472 -3.07 32.81 7.38
C PHE A 472 -3.27 32.66 8.87
N ASP A 473 -2.52 33.45 9.66
CA ASP A 473 -2.73 33.60 11.09
C ASP A 473 -3.87 34.58 11.35
N ILE A 474 -4.88 34.11 12.09
CA ILE A 474 -6.07 34.85 12.51
C ILE A 474 -6.18 35.00 14.03
N ASN A 475 -5.05 34.97 14.75
CA ASN A 475 -4.98 35.28 16.18
C ASN A 475 -5.49 36.70 16.50
N ASP A 476 -5.24 37.66 15.60
CA ASP A 476 -5.79 39.01 15.63
C ASP A 476 -6.71 39.21 14.43
N GLU A 477 -8.02 39.13 14.66
CA GLU A 477 -9.04 39.20 13.62
C GLU A 477 -9.21 40.59 12.99
N GLU A 478 -8.61 41.62 13.60
CA GLU A 478 -8.52 42.97 13.03
C GLU A 478 -7.26 43.16 12.17
N ASN A 479 -6.30 42.22 12.23
CA ASN A 479 -5.03 42.29 11.52
C ASN A 479 -4.53 40.88 11.12
N ILE A 480 -5.18 40.25 10.15
CA ILE A 480 -4.78 38.93 9.67
C ILE A 480 -3.47 38.99 8.87
N LEU A 481 -2.64 37.96 9.00
CA LEU A 481 -1.31 37.92 8.37
C LEU A 481 -1.12 36.62 7.59
N GLU A 482 -0.51 36.70 6.40
CA GLU A 482 0.00 35.51 5.72
C GLU A 482 1.17 34.94 6.54
N ALA A 483 1.00 33.72 7.03
CA ALA A 483 2.00 33.00 7.82
C ALA A 483 2.93 32.20 6.91
N HIS A 484 2.37 31.39 6.02
CA HIS A 484 3.11 30.46 5.17
C HIS A 484 2.49 30.35 3.77
N ASN A 485 3.31 29.91 2.82
CA ASN A 485 2.85 29.54 1.49
C ASN A 485 3.54 28.23 1.09
N ILE A 486 2.77 27.16 0.93
CA ILE A 486 3.26 25.79 0.73
C ILE A 486 2.93 25.35 -0.69
N SER A 487 3.94 25.00 -1.50
CA SER A 487 3.72 24.43 -2.82
C SER A 487 3.05 23.06 -2.74
N THR A 488 2.11 22.81 -3.65
CA THR A 488 1.40 21.53 -3.77
C THR A 488 1.78 20.80 -5.05
N PRO A 489 1.56 19.47 -5.14
CA PRO A 489 1.87 18.68 -6.34
C PRO A 489 1.06 19.04 -7.59
N GLY A 490 0.01 19.85 -7.42
CA GLY A 490 -0.89 20.27 -8.48
C GLY A 490 -1.79 21.42 -8.01
N LEU A 491 -2.67 21.87 -8.89
CA LEU A 491 -3.73 22.83 -8.60
C LEU A 491 -4.71 22.23 -7.57
N VAL A 492 -4.84 22.88 -6.41
CA VAL A 492 -5.71 22.40 -5.34
C VAL A 492 -7.19 22.60 -5.70
N ILE A 493 -7.97 21.52 -5.63
CA ILE A 493 -9.41 21.49 -5.93
C ILE A 493 -10.22 21.59 -4.64
N ASP A 494 -9.87 20.80 -3.64
CA ASP A 494 -10.54 20.77 -2.34
C ASP A 494 -9.54 20.67 -1.17
N ILE A 495 -9.93 21.18 -0.01
CA ILE A 495 -9.16 21.12 1.25
C ILE A 495 -10.10 20.80 2.40
N LEU A 496 -9.72 19.78 3.18
CA LEU A 496 -10.37 19.42 4.42
C LEU A 496 -9.35 19.35 5.55
N VAL A 497 -9.57 20.10 6.64
CA VAL A 497 -8.80 19.97 7.88
C VAL A 497 -9.59 19.11 8.86
N GLU A 498 -8.94 18.09 9.41
CA GLU A 498 -9.50 17.20 10.42
C GLU A 498 -8.43 16.87 11.47
N GLY A 499 -8.68 17.27 12.71
CA GLY A 499 -7.72 17.15 13.81
C GLY A 499 -6.39 17.87 13.49
N ASP A 500 -5.30 17.10 13.48
CA ASP A 500 -3.96 17.59 13.18
C ASP A 500 -3.55 17.44 11.70
N PHE A 501 -4.48 17.07 10.83
CA PHE A 501 -4.21 16.76 9.42
C PHE A 501 -5.01 17.64 8.46
N LEU A 502 -4.41 17.91 7.31
CA LEU A 502 -5.05 18.54 6.16
C LEU A 502 -5.03 17.55 4.99
N TYR A 503 -6.19 17.25 4.44
CA TYR A 503 -6.33 16.49 3.21
C TYR A 503 -6.62 17.46 2.07
N SER A 504 -5.98 17.30 0.93
CA SER A 504 -6.27 18.10 -0.25
C SER A 504 -6.32 17.27 -1.51
N THR A 505 -7.28 17.56 -2.39
CA THR A 505 -7.25 17.05 -3.75
C THR A 505 -6.54 18.03 -4.66
N ALA A 506 -5.70 17.53 -5.56
CA ALA A 506 -4.97 18.37 -6.49
C ALA A 506 -4.93 17.76 -7.89
N VAL A 507 -4.93 18.60 -8.92
CA VAL A 507 -4.75 18.21 -10.31
C VAL A 507 -3.44 18.73 -10.86
N SER A 508 -2.60 17.83 -11.37
CA SER A 508 -1.34 18.16 -12.02
C SER A 508 -1.53 18.68 -13.44
N ASP A 509 -0.48 19.27 -14.02
CA ASP A 509 -0.49 19.78 -15.40
C ASP A 509 -0.85 18.69 -16.44
N ASP A 510 -0.51 17.42 -16.16
CA ASP A 510 -0.85 16.26 -17.01
C ASP A 510 -2.25 15.68 -16.73
N GLN A 511 -3.12 16.42 -16.04
CA GLN A 511 -4.52 16.07 -15.73
C GLN A 511 -4.67 14.81 -14.86
N LYS A 512 -3.68 14.51 -14.03
CA LYS A 512 -3.81 13.48 -13.00
C LYS A 512 -4.31 14.10 -11.70
N TYR A 513 -5.25 13.43 -11.07
CA TYR A 513 -5.78 13.84 -9.79
C TYR A 513 -5.02 13.14 -8.67
N SER A 514 -4.90 13.78 -7.53
CA SER A 514 -4.23 13.24 -6.36
C SER A 514 -4.98 13.55 -5.08
N LEU A 515 -4.94 12.64 -4.11
CA LEU A 515 -5.30 12.87 -2.72
C LEU A 515 -4.01 13.02 -1.92
N ASN A 516 -3.83 14.16 -1.28
CA ASN A 516 -2.62 14.53 -0.55
C ASN A 516 -2.96 14.72 0.92
N THR A 517 -2.09 14.27 1.81
CA THR A 517 -2.23 14.46 3.26
C THR A 517 -1.05 15.25 3.78
N TYR A 518 -1.35 16.24 4.61
CA TYR A 518 -0.37 17.09 5.28
C TYR A 518 -0.56 17.01 6.79
N GLN A 519 0.53 16.91 7.54
CA GLN A 519 0.53 17.11 8.98
C GLN A 519 0.61 18.61 9.27
N ILE A 520 -0.26 19.08 10.16
CA ILE A 520 -0.35 20.48 10.58
C ILE A 520 0.33 20.62 11.95
N ASP A 521 1.42 21.38 12.00
CA ASP A 521 2.10 21.66 13.28
C ASP A 521 1.38 22.73 14.12
N ASN A 522 1.94 23.05 15.29
CA ASN A 522 1.37 24.04 16.21
C ASN A 522 1.45 25.50 15.70
N PHE A 523 2.20 25.76 14.62
CA PHE A 523 2.40 27.07 14.01
C PHE A 523 1.73 27.18 12.64
N GLY A 524 0.89 26.19 12.28
CA GLY A 524 0.18 26.16 11.01
C GLY A 524 1.04 25.77 9.81
N ASN A 525 2.28 25.30 10.02
CA ASN A 525 3.07 24.76 8.91
C ASN A 525 2.46 23.43 8.45
N LEU A 526 2.52 23.21 7.14
CA LEU A 526 2.12 21.96 6.52
C LEU A 526 3.36 21.15 6.13
N GLY A 527 3.47 19.93 6.62
CA GLY A 527 4.39 18.92 6.08
C GLY A 527 3.61 17.93 5.24
N LEU A 528 3.89 17.83 3.94
CA LEU A 528 3.31 16.77 3.10
C LEU A 528 3.78 15.41 3.62
N ILE A 529 2.84 14.52 3.86
CA ILE A 529 3.08 13.23 4.52
C ILE A 529 2.59 12.02 3.72
N ASP A 530 1.58 12.18 2.87
CA ASP A 530 1.13 11.15 1.93
C ASP A 530 0.60 11.79 0.63
N SER A 531 0.69 11.07 -0.49
CA SER A 531 0.16 11.52 -1.79
C SER A 531 -0.19 10.30 -2.65
N ARG A 532 -1.46 10.18 -3.05
CA ARG A 532 -2.00 9.06 -3.84
C ARG A 532 -2.61 9.54 -5.14
N LEU A 533 -2.57 8.72 -6.18
CA LEU A 533 -3.30 8.99 -7.41
C LEU A 533 -4.81 8.81 -7.16
N ALA A 534 -5.59 9.82 -7.54
CA ALA A 534 -7.05 9.77 -7.52
C ALA A 534 -7.58 9.52 -8.95
N LEU A 535 -8.60 8.69 -9.07
CA LEU A 535 -9.14 8.23 -10.36
C LEU A 535 -10.10 9.24 -11.03
N SER A 536 -10.41 10.39 -10.41
CA SER A 536 -11.48 11.26 -10.91
C SER A 536 -11.31 12.76 -10.58
N ALA A 537 -12.01 13.58 -11.37
CA ALA A 537 -11.76 15.00 -11.56
C ALA A 537 -12.38 15.96 -10.55
N SER A 538 -13.44 15.53 -9.86
CA SER A 538 -14.26 16.45 -9.06
C SER A 538 -13.89 16.51 -7.58
N GLY A 539 -12.94 15.67 -7.15
CA GLY A 539 -13.00 15.04 -5.84
C GLY A 539 -13.10 15.97 -4.64
N ARG A 540 -14.29 16.02 -4.05
CA ARG A 540 -14.49 16.61 -2.73
C ARG A 540 -14.04 15.61 -1.67
N VAL A 541 -13.42 16.11 -0.63
CA VAL A 541 -12.93 15.28 0.47
C VAL A 541 -13.83 15.49 1.68
N ALA A 542 -14.32 14.39 2.24
CA ALA A 542 -15.03 14.37 3.52
C ALA A 542 -14.31 13.42 4.50
N ALA A 543 -14.45 13.64 5.80
CA ALA A 543 -13.84 12.81 6.83
C ALA A 543 -14.89 12.25 7.78
N GLY A 544 -14.95 10.93 7.91
CA GLY A 544 -15.69 10.22 8.96
C GLY A 544 -14.86 10.00 10.21
N ALA A 545 -15.29 9.13 11.11
CA ALA A 545 -14.54 8.86 12.35
C ALA A 545 -13.13 8.33 12.04
N GLU A 546 -13.05 7.24 11.29
CA GLU A 546 -11.80 6.53 10.94
C GLU A 546 -11.47 6.58 9.44
N SER A 547 -12.32 7.22 8.62
CA SER A 547 -12.24 7.15 7.16
C SER A 547 -12.20 8.53 6.51
N ILE A 548 -11.63 8.59 5.30
CA ILE A 548 -11.65 9.70 4.37
C ILE A 548 -12.39 9.27 3.12
N TYR A 549 -13.40 10.04 2.74
CA TYR A 549 -14.23 9.81 1.57
C TYR A 549 -13.81 10.78 0.47
N LEU A 550 -13.58 10.23 -0.72
CA LEU A 550 -13.27 10.99 -1.91
C LEU A 550 -14.39 10.76 -2.92
N SER A 551 -15.24 11.76 -3.08
CA SER A 551 -16.38 11.67 -3.99
C SER A 551 -15.98 11.99 -5.42
N SER A 552 -16.83 11.60 -6.36
CA SER A 552 -16.64 11.85 -7.77
C SER A 552 -18.00 11.70 -8.46
N PRO A 553 -18.19 12.22 -9.68
CA PRO A 553 -19.52 12.21 -10.31
C PRO A 553 -20.12 10.81 -10.42
N LEU A 554 -19.28 9.78 -10.56
CA LEU A 554 -19.72 8.40 -10.78
C LEU A 554 -19.49 7.47 -9.58
N GLN A 555 -18.65 7.87 -8.62
CA GLN A 555 -18.19 6.96 -7.57
C GLN A 555 -17.74 7.65 -6.29
N LEU A 556 -17.87 6.96 -5.16
CA LEU A 556 -17.28 7.27 -3.88
C LEU A 556 -16.12 6.33 -3.60
N ASN A 557 -14.95 6.86 -3.24
CA ASN A 557 -13.82 6.05 -2.75
C ASN A 557 -13.62 6.27 -1.26
N VAL A 558 -13.34 5.20 -0.52
CA VAL A 558 -13.14 5.24 0.94
C VAL A 558 -11.72 4.83 1.30
N TYR A 559 -11.05 5.66 2.09
CA TYR A 559 -9.69 5.44 2.60
C TYR A 559 -9.71 5.45 4.13
N THR A 560 -8.81 4.72 4.78
CA THR A 560 -8.65 4.82 6.24
C THR A 560 -7.74 5.99 6.61
N LYS A 561 -8.08 6.77 7.64
CA LYS A 561 -7.25 7.87 8.17
C LYS A 561 -5.87 7.37 8.60
N ASN A 562 -5.79 6.19 9.21
CA ASN A 562 -4.53 5.57 9.62
C ASN A 562 -3.55 5.44 8.44
N SER A 563 -4.05 4.99 7.29
CA SER A 563 -3.22 4.84 6.09
C SER A 563 -2.73 6.18 5.51
N LEU A 564 -3.41 7.29 5.80
CA LEU A 564 -3.13 8.61 5.24
C LEU A 564 -2.28 9.50 6.18
N ASN A 565 -2.44 9.34 7.50
CA ASN A 565 -1.98 10.31 8.51
C ASN A 565 -0.59 10.04 9.11
N HIS A 566 -0.04 8.85 8.93
CA HIS A 566 1.27 8.49 9.51
C HIS A 566 2.44 8.85 8.61
N GLY A 567 2.50 10.10 8.20
CA GLY A 567 3.59 10.63 7.40
C GLY A 567 4.97 10.14 7.71
N THR A 568 5.64 9.68 6.67
CA THR A 568 6.97 9.10 6.76
C THR A 568 8.03 10.20 6.78
N LYS A 569 8.51 10.56 7.99
CA LYS A 569 9.62 11.52 8.16
C LYS A 569 10.83 10.82 8.78
N SER A 570 11.92 10.77 8.02
CA SER A 570 13.17 10.15 8.45
C SER A 570 13.96 10.95 9.49
N LEU A 571 14.67 10.24 10.38
CA LEU A 571 15.42 10.79 11.52
C LEU A 571 16.54 11.76 11.08
N VAL A 572 17.41 11.36 10.14
CA VAL A 572 18.46 12.23 9.56
C VAL A 572 18.56 12.00 8.05
N ASN A 573 18.81 13.07 7.29
CA ASN A 573 19.12 13.00 5.85
C ASN A 573 20.43 13.74 5.58
N VAL A 574 21.37 13.07 4.94
CA VAL A 574 22.68 13.61 4.53
C VAL A 574 22.75 13.58 3.02
N SER A 575 22.79 14.74 2.38
CA SER A 575 22.89 14.80 0.92
C SER A 575 24.29 14.46 0.43
N THR A 576 24.38 13.58 -0.56
CA THR A 576 25.62 13.35 -1.30
C THR A 576 25.60 14.12 -2.64
N PRO A 577 26.75 14.44 -3.22
CA PRO A 577 26.82 15.11 -4.52
C PRO A 577 26.37 14.29 -5.74
N LEU A 578 26.37 12.95 -5.66
CA LEU A 578 25.95 12.04 -6.73
C LEU A 578 24.95 11.00 -6.19
N ASP A 579 24.77 9.90 -6.91
CA ASP A 579 23.89 8.80 -6.53
C ASP A 579 24.62 7.85 -5.56
N ALA A 580 24.19 7.80 -4.31
CA ALA A 580 24.69 6.85 -3.34
C ALA A 580 24.12 5.45 -3.66
N LYS A 581 25.00 4.53 -4.08
CA LYS A 581 24.63 3.17 -4.50
C LYS A 581 24.82 2.13 -3.41
N GLN A 582 25.83 2.31 -2.55
CA GLN A 582 26.21 1.31 -1.56
C GLN A 582 26.74 1.95 -0.28
N ILE A 583 26.53 1.31 0.86
CA ILE A 583 27.06 1.71 2.17
C ILE A 583 27.65 0.52 2.93
N LYS A 584 28.84 0.71 3.52
CA LYS A 584 29.47 -0.27 4.43
C LYS A 584 29.88 0.41 5.74
N LEU A 585 29.61 -0.24 6.86
CA LEU A 585 29.97 0.24 8.20
C LEU A 585 31.19 -0.50 8.74
N VAL A 586 32.18 0.23 9.25
CA VAL A 586 33.33 -0.33 9.96
C VAL A 586 33.60 0.51 11.21
N GLY A 587 33.17 -0.01 12.37
CA GLY A 587 33.19 0.75 13.63
C GLY A 587 32.32 1.99 13.51
N ASP A 588 32.88 3.15 13.86
CA ASP A 588 32.19 4.44 13.84
C ASP A 588 32.18 5.13 12.46
N LEU A 589 32.60 4.42 11.40
CA LEU A 589 32.74 4.98 10.05
C LEU A 589 31.77 4.33 9.06
N ALA A 590 31.16 5.17 8.21
CA ALA A 590 30.38 4.75 7.05
C ALA A 590 31.12 5.07 5.75
N TYR A 591 31.34 4.05 4.92
CA TYR A 591 31.95 4.15 3.61
C TYR A 591 30.86 4.08 2.55
N VAL A 592 30.75 5.10 1.71
CA VAL A 592 29.67 5.23 0.72
C VAL A 592 30.23 5.33 -0.69
N ALA A 593 29.72 4.47 -1.57
CA ALA A 593 29.92 4.58 -3.02
C ALA A 593 28.93 5.60 -3.59
N ASP A 594 29.43 6.80 -3.88
CA ASP A 594 28.67 7.94 -4.40
C ASP A 594 29.05 8.20 -5.86
N GLY A 595 28.36 7.55 -6.80
CA GLY A 595 28.68 7.56 -8.23
C GLY A 595 30.12 7.11 -8.51
N THR A 596 31.01 8.06 -8.80
CA THR A 596 32.44 7.84 -9.09
C THR A 596 33.35 8.15 -7.90
N SER A 597 32.82 8.30 -6.69
CA SER A 597 33.60 8.67 -5.51
C SER A 597 33.35 7.74 -4.34
N LEU A 598 34.42 7.35 -3.65
CA LEU A 598 34.35 6.77 -2.32
C LEU A 598 34.33 7.93 -1.31
N ARG A 599 33.32 7.97 -0.44
CA ARG A 599 33.20 8.93 0.66
C ARG A 599 33.22 8.23 1.99
N ILE A 600 33.83 8.85 2.99
CA ILE A 600 33.99 8.31 4.34
C ILE A 600 33.33 9.29 5.31
N TYR A 601 32.38 8.82 6.10
CA TYR A 601 31.64 9.59 7.09
C TYR A 601 31.89 9.09 8.51
N ASP A 602 32.00 10.01 9.46
CA ASP A 602 31.88 9.72 10.90
C ASP A 602 30.40 9.60 11.26
N VAL A 603 30.01 8.43 11.78
CA VAL A 603 28.66 8.07 12.21
C VAL A 603 28.62 7.65 13.68
N SER A 604 29.59 8.09 14.50
CA SER A 604 29.64 7.80 15.94
C SER A 604 28.45 8.33 16.74
N ASP A 605 27.83 9.43 16.28
CA ASP A 605 26.63 10.03 16.88
C ASP A 605 25.75 10.66 15.77
N PRO A 606 24.95 9.84 15.06
CA PRO A 606 24.19 10.28 13.89
C PRO A 606 23.16 11.37 14.21
N GLU A 607 22.59 11.36 15.41
CA GLU A 607 21.65 12.39 15.88
C GLU A 607 22.33 13.74 16.09
N ALA A 608 23.58 13.75 16.57
CA ALA A 608 24.32 14.98 16.72
C ALA A 608 24.83 15.49 15.38
N ASN A 609 25.53 14.65 14.62
CA ASN A 609 26.06 15.00 13.31
C ASN A 609 26.63 13.80 12.53
N VAL A 610 26.36 13.73 11.23
CA VAL A 610 27.05 12.83 10.29
C VAL A 610 27.98 13.67 9.41
N ASN A 611 29.30 13.53 9.59
CA ASN A 611 30.30 14.38 8.92
C ASN A 611 31.13 13.61 7.90
N GLU A 612 31.29 14.15 6.69
CA GLU A 612 32.30 13.65 5.75
C GLU A 612 33.70 13.92 6.31
N LEU A 613 34.47 12.87 6.53
CA LEU A 613 35.88 12.93 6.94
C LEU A 613 36.81 13.08 5.74
N GLY A 614 36.53 12.35 4.67
CA GLY A 614 37.37 12.31 3.48
C GLY A 614 36.65 11.69 2.28
N SER A 615 37.16 11.97 1.09
CA SER A 615 36.67 11.39 -0.15
C SER A 615 37.76 11.27 -1.21
N ILE A 616 37.60 10.30 -2.10
CA ILE A 616 38.47 10.11 -3.26
C ILE A 616 37.63 9.74 -4.48
N SER A 617 37.86 10.46 -5.57
CA SER A 617 37.21 10.17 -6.86
C SER A 617 38.05 9.21 -7.69
N VAL A 618 37.36 8.25 -8.26
CA VAL A 618 37.85 7.32 -9.28
C VAL A 618 37.28 7.73 -10.65
N HIS A 619 37.76 7.09 -11.72
CA HIS A 619 37.47 7.53 -13.08
C HIS A 619 36.12 7.00 -13.61
N ASP A 620 35.62 5.85 -13.15
CA ASP A 620 34.30 5.32 -13.49
C ASP A 620 33.45 4.97 -12.23
N PHE A 621 32.20 4.55 -12.44
CA PHE A 621 31.25 4.21 -11.37
C PHE A 621 31.74 3.08 -10.48
N ILE A 622 31.45 3.20 -9.19
CA ILE A 622 31.66 2.14 -8.20
C ILE A 622 30.35 1.34 -8.12
N GLU A 623 30.39 0.08 -8.56
CA GLU A 623 29.22 -0.82 -8.53
C GLU A 623 29.12 -1.61 -7.23
N ASP A 624 30.27 -1.97 -6.65
CA ASP A 624 30.37 -2.67 -5.37
C ASP A 624 31.70 -2.34 -4.67
N MET A 625 31.74 -2.49 -3.35
CA MET A 625 32.84 -2.16 -2.46
C MET A 625 32.91 -3.15 -1.30
N THR A 626 34.15 -3.54 -0.97
CA THR A 626 34.44 -4.24 0.28
C THR A 626 35.62 -3.61 1.01
N ILE A 627 35.59 -3.67 2.34
CA ILE A 627 36.62 -3.10 3.21
C ILE A 627 37.36 -4.25 3.89
N SER A 628 38.68 -4.30 3.76
CA SER A 628 39.53 -5.30 4.39
C SER A 628 40.77 -4.65 4.98
N GLY A 629 40.80 -4.58 6.32
CA GLY A 629 41.87 -3.89 7.06
C GLY A 629 41.93 -2.42 6.69
N ASP A 630 43.11 -1.98 6.25
CA ASP A 630 43.40 -0.58 5.90
C ASP A 630 43.08 -0.25 4.43
N TYR A 631 42.36 -1.12 3.72
CA TYR A 631 42.09 -0.96 2.28
C TYR A 631 40.61 -1.11 1.93
N ALA A 632 40.15 -0.26 1.01
CA ALA A 632 38.88 -0.41 0.31
C ALA A 632 39.14 -0.94 -1.11
N TYR A 633 38.44 -2.02 -1.47
CA TYR A 633 38.52 -2.67 -2.77
C TYR A 633 37.21 -2.38 -3.52
N LEU A 634 37.33 -1.84 -4.74
CA LEU A 634 36.21 -1.31 -5.50
C LEU A 634 36.07 -2.07 -6.83
N ALA A 635 34.87 -2.54 -7.13
CA ALA A 635 34.47 -2.95 -8.48
C ALA A 635 34.13 -1.68 -9.28
N ASN A 636 35.08 -1.21 -10.09
CA ASN A 636 35.01 0.10 -10.75
C ASN A 636 34.59 0.01 -12.22
N SER A 637 33.48 -0.66 -12.51
CA SER A 637 32.88 -0.75 -13.85
C SER A 637 33.95 -1.08 -14.91
N VAL A 638 34.24 -0.17 -15.86
CA VAL A 638 35.19 -0.39 -16.96
C VAL A 638 36.65 -0.31 -16.57
N ASP A 639 36.96 0.27 -15.42
CA ASP A 639 38.35 0.39 -14.93
C ASP A 639 38.78 -0.82 -14.09
N GLY A 640 37.89 -1.80 -13.89
CA GLY A 640 38.21 -3.05 -13.19
C GLY A 640 38.35 -2.89 -11.67
N LEU A 641 39.19 -3.74 -11.06
CA LEU A 641 39.47 -3.70 -9.62
C LEU A 641 40.36 -2.51 -9.28
N LYS A 642 39.88 -1.65 -8.37
CA LYS A 642 40.68 -0.57 -7.76
C LYS A 642 40.84 -0.78 -6.27
N ILE A 643 42.02 -0.42 -5.76
CA ILE A 643 42.37 -0.56 -4.34
C ILE A 643 42.77 0.81 -3.80
N ILE A 644 42.10 1.23 -2.74
CA ILE A 644 42.28 2.50 -2.05
C ILE A 644 42.80 2.22 -0.65
N ASP A 645 43.90 2.85 -0.26
CA ASP A 645 44.37 2.87 1.13
C ASP A 645 43.50 3.86 1.93
N ILE A 646 42.91 3.35 2.99
CA ILE A 646 42.00 4.06 3.91
C ILE A 646 42.53 4.05 5.36
N SER A 647 43.83 3.79 5.55
CA SER A 647 44.47 3.81 6.88
C SER A 647 44.35 5.17 7.59
N ASP A 648 44.21 6.25 6.80
CA ASP A 648 43.82 7.58 7.24
C ASP A 648 42.50 7.96 6.55
N PRO A 649 41.33 7.86 7.22
CA PRO A 649 40.03 8.12 6.62
C PRO A 649 39.82 9.59 6.21
N GLU A 650 40.59 10.52 6.74
CA GLU A 650 40.56 11.92 6.29
C GLU A 650 41.33 12.12 4.97
N ASN A 651 42.27 11.23 4.66
CA ASN A 651 43.16 11.35 3.50
C ASN A 651 43.31 10.01 2.74
N PRO A 652 42.21 9.42 2.23
CA PRO A 652 42.29 8.20 1.44
C PRO A 652 43.09 8.43 0.16
N TYR A 653 43.89 7.43 -0.25
CA TYR A 653 44.71 7.55 -1.46
C TYR A 653 44.75 6.25 -2.27
N PHE A 654 45.04 6.37 -3.56
CA PHE A 654 45.09 5.24 -4.48
C PHE A 654 46.30 4.34 -4.17
N ALA A 655 46.04 3.07 -3.83
CA ALA A 655 47.05 2.07 -3.55
C ALA A 655 47.48 1.33 -4.83
N GLY A 656 46.51 0.83 -5.60
CA GLY A 656 46.77 0.03 -6.80
C GLY A 656 45.52 -0.15 -7.68
N MET A 657 45.73 -0.60 -8.92
CA MET A 657 44.68 -1.04 -9.84
C MET A 657 45.17 -2.20 -10.68
N GLU A 658 44.22 -2.97 -11.17
CA GLU A 658 44.49 -3.94 -12.20
C GLU A 658 44.43 -3.30 -13.60
N ASN A 659 45.36 -3.68 -14.47
CA ASN A 659 45.48 -3.12 -15.82
C ASN A 659 45.50 -4.17 -16.94
N SER A 660 45.67 -5.46 -16.63
CA SER A 660 45.88 -6.50 -17.64
C SER A 660 44.60 -6.86 -18.40
N LEU A 661 43.44 -6.53 -17.83
CA LEU A 661 42.16 -6.71 -18.52
C LEU A 661 41.87 -5.62 -19.55
N ASN A 662 42.52 -4.45 -19.52
CA ASN A 662 42.21 -3.29 -20.39
C ASN A 662 42.60 -3.44 -21.89
N ASP A 663 43.21 -4.56 -22.31
CA ASP A 663 43.77 -4.74 -23.66
C ASP A 663 42.79 -5.36 -24.69
N THR A 664 41.49 -5.52 -24.40
CA THR A 664 40.51 -5.92 -25.44
C THR A 664 39.74 -4.75 -26.05
N PRO A 665 39.54 -4.71 -27.38
CA PRO A 665 39.43 -3.42 -28.06
C PRO A 665 38.00 -2.92 -28.34
N ASP A 666 36.92 -3.61 -27.92
CA ASP A 666 35.58 -3.29 -28.47
C ASP A 666 34.36 -3.42 -27.52
N ALA A 667 34.53 -3.66 -26.22
CA ALA A 667 33.44 -3.50 -25.24
C ALA A 667 34.03 -3.27 -23.84
N GLY A 668 33.71 -2.13 -23.21
CA GLY A 668 34.12 -1.86 -21.84
C GLY A 668 33.68 -2.99 -20.90
N TYR A 669 34.60 -3.47 -20.06
CA TYR A 669 34.31 -4.42 -19.02
C TYR A 669 33.36 -3.79 -18.02
N VAL A 670 32.52 -4.54 -17.34
CA VAL A 670 31.81 -3.99 -16.17
C VAL A 670 32.10 -4.95 -15.04
N THR A 671 32.98 -4.53 -14.14
CA THR A 671 33.17 -5.20 -12.85
C THR A 671 32.03 -4.81 -11.94
N ASN A 672 31.28 -5.83 -11.48
CA ASN A 672 30.02 -5.62 -10.77
C ASN A 672 30.08 -5.95 -9.28
N THR A 673 30.93 -6.89 -8.88
CA THR A 673 31.00 -7.34 -7.47
C THR A 673 32.45 -7.53 -7.03
N VAL A 674 32.75 -7.39 -5.74
CA VAL A 674 34.08 -7.64 -5.18
C VAL A 674 34.01 -8.25 -3.78
N ALA A 675 34.81 -9.30 -3.56
CA ALA A 675 35.01 -9.91 -2.24
C ALA A 675 36.50 -10.18 -2.00
N VAL A 676 36.96 -10.02 -0.76
CA VAL A 676 38.37 -10.26 -0.38
C VAL A 676 38.43 -11.35 0.69
N VAL A 677 39.25 -12.38 0.46
CA VAL A 677 39.47 -13.49 1.38
C VAL A 677 40.97 -13.68 1.58
N GLY A 678 41.48 -13.25 2.74
CA GLY A 678 42.92 -13.22 2.98
C GLY A 678 43.63 -12.30 1.98
N ASP A 679 44.60 -12.86 1.25
CA ASP A 679 45.41 -12.12 0.27
C ASP A 679 44.84 -12.18 -1.15
N ILE A 680 43.60 -12.68 -1.35
CA ILE A 680 42.99 -12.84 -2.67
C ILE A 680 41.72 -12.01 -2.78
N ALA A 681 41.61 -11.22 -3.87
CA ALA A 681 40.40 -10.49 -4.24
C ALA A 681 39.71 -11.19 -5.42
N TYR A 682 38.39 -11.36 -5.34
CA TYR A 682 37.56 -12.00 -6.35
C TYR A 682 36.57 -10.99 -6.91
N THR A 683 36.38 -10.98 -8.22
CA THR A 683 35.42 -10.07 -8.89
C THR A 683 34.78 -10.73 -10.10
N THR A 684 33.58 -10.27 -10.43
CA THR A 684 32.82 -10.72 -11.60
C THR A 684 32.91 -9.70 -12.73
N ILE A 685 33.12 -10.19 -13.94
CA ILE A 685 33.17 -9.42 -15.19
C ILE A 685 32.05 -9.93 -16.09
N ASP A 686 30.89 -9.30 -15.98
CA ASP A 686 29.65 -9.89 -16.52
C ASP A 686 29.62 -9.90 -18.06
N HIS A 687 30.18 -8.90 -18.74
CA HIS A 687 30.29 -8.93 -20.22
C HIS A 687 31.20 -10.03 -20.76
N LEU A 688 32.14 -10.51 -19.95
CA LEU A 688 32.95 -11.68 -20.28
C LEU A 688 32.34 -12.98 -19.79
N ASN A 689 31.27 -12.92 -18.99
CA ASN A 689 30.71 -14.07 -18.30
C ASN A 689 31.79 -14.81 -17.49
N LYS A 690 32.62 -14.07 -16.73
CA LYS A 690 33.69 -14.63 -15.90
C LYS A 690 33.71 -14.11 -14.46
N LEU A 691 34.07 -14.97 -13.53
CA LEU A 691 34.63 -14.60 -12.23
C LEU A 691 36.14 -14.86 -12.26
N VAL A 692 36.92 -13.89 -11.80
CA VAL A 692 38.38 -13.91 -11.77
C VAL A 692 38.91 -13.61 -10.37
N ALA A 693 40.11 -14.09 -10.06
CA ALA A 693 40.81 -13.85 -8.81
C ALA A 693 42.12 -13.07 -9.04
N PHE A 694 42.44 -12.23 -8.06
CA PHE A 694 43.65 -11.42 -8.01
C PHE A 694 44.41 -11.70 -6.72
N ASP A 695 45.70 -11.98 -6.82
CA ASP A 695 46.60 -11.90 -5.67
C ASP A 695 46.80 -10.42 -5.32
N VAL A 696 46.37 -10.06 -4.11
CA VAL A 696 46.44 -8.72 -3.52
C VAL A 696 47.29 -8.70 -2.25
N SER A 697 48.19 -9.67 -2.08
CA SER A 697 49.19 -9.68 -1.00
C SER A 697 50.08 -8.43 -1.00
N ASP A 698 50.28 -7.83 -2.17
CA ASP A 698 50.71 -6.44 -2.35
C ASP A 698 49.58 -5.62 -2.98
N PRO A 699 48.81 -4.85 -2.18
CA PRO A 699 47.71 -4.01 -2.67
C PRO A 699 48.11 -2.97 -3.72
N SER A 700 49.41 -2.67 -3.87
CA SER A 700 49.90 -1.74 -4.88
C SER A 700 50.14 -2.35 -6.25
N ASP A 701 50.22 -3.69 -6.33
CA ASP A 701 50.44 -4.46 -7.55
C ASP A 701 49.53 -5.69 -7.57
N PRO A 702 48.20 -5.53 -7.77
CA PRO A 702 47.29 -6.65 -7.85
C PRO A 702 47.57 -7.50 -9.10
N ILE A 703 47.76 -8.81 -8.92
CA ILE A 703 48.16 -9.74 -9.99
C ILE A 703 46.99 -10.66 -10.37
N LEU A 704 46.58 -10.65 -11.64
CA LEU A 704 45.58 -11.59 -12.17
C LEU A 704 46.10 -13.03 -12.11
N LEU A 705 45.34 -13.90 -11.45
CA LEU A 705 45.59 -15.34 -11.42
C LEU A 705 45.01 -16.01 -12.68
N ASP A 706 45.49 -17.20 -13.03
CA ASP A 706 45.01 -17.96 -14.22
C ASP A 706 43.58 -18.53 -14.02
N SER A 707 42.93 -18.13 -12.92
CA SER A 707 41.61 -18.51 -12.47
C SER A 707 40.53 -17.87 -13.35
N GLU A 708 39.82 -18.68 -14.11
CA GLU A 708 38.63 -18.24 -14.83
C GLU A 708 37.48 -19.21 -14.55
N LEU A 709 36.50 -18.75 -13.77
CA LEU A 709 35.23 -19.46 -13.64
C LEU A 709 34.24 -18.83 -14.62
N SER A 710 33.76 -19.61 -15.58
CA SER A 710 32.65 -19.16 -16.43
C SER A 710 31.39 -19.01 -15.58
N ILE A 711 30.81 -17.80 -15.59
CA ILE A 711 29.57 -17.49 -14.90
C ILE A 711 28.45 -17.27 -15.92
N THR A 712 27.22 -17.42 -15.47
CA THR A 712 26.01 -17.07 -16.23
C THR A 712 25.23 -16.03 -15.44
N GLU A 713 24.47 -15.21 -16.15
CA GLU A 713 23.65 -14.12 -15.59
C GLU A 713 24.45 -13.00 -14.91
N MET A 714 23.78 -11.89 -14.64
CA MET A 714 24.38 -10.71 -14.01
C MET A 714 24.58 -10.93 -12.50
N SER A 715 25.74 -10.54 -11.98
CA SER A 715 26.10 -10.68 -10.57
C SER A 715 25.54 -9.52 -9.74
N ARG A 716 24.92 -9.82 -8.59
CA ARG A 716 24.32 -8.81 -7.69
C ARG A 716 25.10 -8.63 -6.40
N GLY A 717 25.69 -9.71 -5.88
CA GLY A 717 26.51 -9.66 -4.68
C GLY A 717 27.47 -10.84 -4.60
N LEU A 718 28.57 -10.68 -3.88
CA LEU A 718 29.56 -11.71 -3.64
C LEU A 718 29.92 -11.75 -2.15
N VAL A 719 29.46 -12.78 -1.45
CA VAL A 719 29.57 -12.88 0.02
C VAL A 719 30.49 -14.03 0.38
N TYR A 720 31.45 -13.79 1.27
CA TYR A 720 32.32 -14.85 1.80
C TYR A 720 31.73 -15.44 3.08
N PHE A 721 31.64 -16.77 3.14
CA PHE A 721 31.33 -17.46 4.39
C PHE A 721 31.98 -18.85 4.46
N SER A 722 32.61 -19.15 5.59
CA SER A 722 33.18 -20.46 5.95
C SER A 722 33.99 -21.18 4.84
N GLY A 723 34.85 -20.44 4.12
CA GLY A 723 35.74 -21.02 3.10
C GLY A 723 35.15 -21.10 1.69
N PHE A 724 33.95 -20.58 1.48
CA PHE A 724 33.29 -20.49 0.18
C PHE A 724 32.93 -19.05 -0.15
N LEU A 725 32.82 -18.76 -1.45
CA LEU A 725 32.15 -17.54 -1.94
C LEU A 725 30.75 -17.89 -2.42
N TYR A 726 29.81 -17.04 -2.06
CA TYR A 726 28.41 -17.12 -2.45
C TYR A 726 28.12 -15.97 -3.39
N ARG A 727 27.97 -16.29 -4.67
CA ARG A 727 27.61 -15.32 -5.69
C ARG A 727 26.09 -15.28 -5.83
N VAL A 728 25.52 -14.16 -5.43
CA VAL A 728 24.11 -13.83 -5.60
C VAL A 728 23.91 -13.31 -7.02
N ASN A 729 22.95 -13.89 -7.74
CA ASN A 729 22.55 -13.45 -9.08
C ASN A 729 21.04 -13.64 -9.26
N ASN A 730 20.52 -13.26 -10.43
CA ASN A 730 19.08 -13.30 -10.72
C ASN A 730 18.49 -14.72 -10.89
N ALA A 731 19.30 -15.78 -10.86
CA ALA A 731 18.86 -17.15 -11.18
C ALA A 731 19.19 -18.21 -10.10
N ALA A 732 20.30 -18.06 -9.37
CA ALA A 732 20.73 -19.02 -8.35
C ALA A 732 21.73 -18.42 -7.36
N LEU A 733 21.93 -19.09 -6.23
CA LEU A 733 23.05 -18.86 -5.33
C LEU A 733 24.17 -19.78 -5.77
N GLN A 734 25.22 -19.20 -6.35
CA GLN A 734 26.36 -20.00 -6.80
C GLN A 734 27.37 -20.11 -5.65
N VAL A 735 27.59 -21.35 -5.20
CA VAL A 735 28.57 -21.71 -4.17
C VAL A 735 29.88 -22.02 -4.86
N ILE A 736 30.91 -21.24 -4.56
CA ILE A 736 32.21 -21.30 -5.21
C ILE A 736 33.23 -21.79 -4.20
N ASP A 737 33.84 -22.93 -4.51
CA ASP A 737 34.98 -23.46 -3.76
C ASP A 737 36.22 -22.66 -4.16
N ILE A 738 36.78 -21.97 -3.17
CA ILE A 738 37.97 -21.13 -3.30
C ILE A 738 39.22 -21.75 -2.64
N SER A 739 39.18 -23.04 -2.30
CA SER A 739 40.31 -23.73 -1.68
C SER A 739 41.55 -23.80 -2.57
N ASP A 740 41.37 -23.75 -3.89
CA ASP A 740 42.42 -23.55 -4.89
C ASP A 740 42.07 -22.32 -5.75
N PRO A 741 42.63 -21.13 -5.43
CA PRO A 741 42.34 -19.89 -6.14
C PRO A 741 42.65 -19.94 -7.64
N ASP A 742 43.61 -20.78 -8.08
CA ASP A 742 43.94 -20.94 -9.50
C ASP A 742 42.94 -21.83 -10.25
N ASN A 743 42.15 -22.65 -9.55
CA ASN A 743 41.22 -23.62 -10.14
C ASN A 743 39.87 -23.59 -9.43
N LEU A 744 39.11 -22.51 -9.66
CA LEU A 744 37.80 -22.33 -9.07
C LEU A 744 36.80 -23.37 -9.58
N THR A 745 36.06 -23.96 -8.66
CA THR A 745 34.91 -24.81 -8.99
C THR A 745 33.66 -24.26 -8.33
N SER A 746 32.51 -24.48 -8.96
CA SER A 746 31.25 -23.98 -8.42
C SER A 746 30.14 -24.98 -8.56
N THR A 747 29.23 -24.93 -7.59
CA THR A 747 27.94 -25.60 -7.64
C THR A 747 26.86 -24.53 -7.54
N ALA A 748 25.78 -24.65 -8.29
CA ALA A 748 24.63 -23.77 -8.14
C ALA A 748 23.64 -24.40 -7.16
N VAL A 749 23.11 -23.59 -6.25
CA VAL A 749 21.87 -23.89 -5.53
C VAL A 749 20.77 -23.21 -6.33
N ASP A 750 20.18 -23.98 -7.23
CA ASP A 750 19.14 -23.50 -8.13
C ASP A 750 17.96 -22.94 -7.34
N PHE A 751 17.27 -21.97 -7.92
CA PHE A 751 16.09 -21.28 -7.35
C PHE A 751 16.36 -20.41 -6.12
N LEU A 752 17.55 -20.46 -5.50
CA LEU A 752 17.94 -19.59 -4.41
C LEU A 752 18.57 -18.29 -4.94
N HIS A 753 17.77 -17.39 -5.51
CA HIS A 753 18.25 -16.17 -6.16
C HIS A 753 17.87 -14.92 -5.36
N GLY A 754 18.60 -13.82 -5.56
CA GLY A 754 18.39 -12.61 -4.78
C GLY A 754 19.12 -11.39 -5.32
N THR A 755 19.02 -10.31 -4.56
CA THR A 755 19.68 -9.04 -4.82
C THR A 755 20.83 -8.79 -3.85
N ASP A 756 20.69 -9.20 -2.60
CA ASP A 756 21.73 -9.05 -1.58
C ASP A 756 21.60 -10.15 -0.51
N LEU A 757 22.69 -10.44 0.20
CA LEU A 757 22.79 -11.52 1.19
C LEU A 757 23.59 -11.07 2.42
N ALA A 758 22.96 -11.13 3.58
CA ALA A 758 23.61 -10.95 4.88
C ALA A 758 23.68 -12.28 5.61
N ILE A 759 24.82 -12.62 6.22
CA ILE A 759 24.99 -13.85 7.00
C ILE A 759 25.37 -13.51 8.44
N GLU A 760 24.57 -13.96 9.40
CA GLU A 760 24.80 -13.83 10.84
C GLU A 760 24.84 -15.21 11.51
N GLY A 761 25.99 -15.55 12.11
CA GLY A 761 26.22 -16.88 12.64
C GLY A 761 26.20 -17.94 11.54
N ASN A 762 25.23 -18.85 11.57
CA ASN A 762 25.02 -19.85 10.52
C ASN A 762 23.76 -19.55 9.68
N LEU A 763 23.04 -18.46 9.95
CA LEU A 763 21.85 -18.10 9.20
C LEU A 763 22.16 -16.95 8.26
N GLY A 764 21.74 -17.07 7.01
CA GLY A 764 21.74 -15.94 6.09
C GLY A 764 20.34 -15.53 5.70
N TYR A 765 20.23 -14.26 5.36
CA TYR A 765 19.02 -13.58 4.98
C TYR A 765 19.28 -12.93 3.63
N MET A 766 18.43 -13.23 2.67
CA MET A 766 18.59 -12.77 1.29
C MET A 766 17.37 -11.94 0.91
N SER A 767 17.60 -10.73 0.40
CA SER A 767 16.59 -9.92 -0.26
C SER A 767 16.47 -10.33 -1.73
N THR A 768 15.29 -10.18 -2.32
CA THR A 768 15.03 -10.72 -3.66
C THR A 768 14.19 -9.78 -4.54
N LEU A 769 14.29 -9.93 -5.87
CA LEU A 769 13.60 -9.07 -6.84
C LEU A 769 12.09 -9.30 -6.90
N ASP A 770 11.63 -10.50 -6.55
CA ASP A 770 10.23 -10.87 -6.34
C ASP A 770 9.66 -10.29 -5.04
N GLY A 771 10.50 -9.62 -4.24
CA GLY A 771 10.08 -8.96 -3.01
C GLY A 771 9.86 -9.94 -1.88
N GLU A 772 10.63 -11.01 -1.80
CA GLU A 772 10.60 -11.97 -0.69
C GLU A 772 11.85 -11.81 0.18
N ILE A 773 11.86 -12.54 1.30
CA ILE A 773 13.02 -12.67 2.18
C ILE A 773 13.28 -14.15 2.37
N ARG A 774 14.48 -14.59 2.00
CA ARG A 774 14.85 -16.00 2.15
C ARG A 774 15.77 -16.16 3.34
N VAL A 775 15.38 -17.03 4.26
CA VAL A 775 16.23 -17.44 5.38
C VAL A 775 16.95 -18.72 4.98
N ILE A 776 18.26 -18.76 5.15
CA ILE A 776 19.13 -19.80 4.61
C ILE A 776 20.02 -20.31 5.73
N ASP A 777 20.05 -21.62 5.93
CA ASP A 777 20.99 -22.28 6.83
C ASP A 777 22.29 -22.59 6.09
N PHE A 778 23.38 -22.06 6.62
CA PHE A 778 24.75 -22.28 6.19
C PHE A 778 25.51 -23.22 7.14
N ALA A 779 24.83 -24.00 7.99
CA ALA A 779 25.47 -25.02 8.83
C ALA A 779 26.29 -26.05 8.03
N MET A 780 25.92 -26.27 6.76
CA MET A 780 26.71 -26.98 5.74
C MET A 780 27.08 -26.00 4.60
N PRO A 781 28.22 -25.30 4.70
CA PRO A 781 28.58 -24.21 3.79
C PRO A 781 28.65 -24.63 2.31
N GLU A 782 29.08 -25.85 2.01
CA GLU A 782 29.16 -26.38 0.65
C GLU A 782 27.79 -26.63 0.00
N SER A 783 26.72 -26.65 0.80
CA SER A 783 25.36 -26.98 0.38
C SER A 783 24.35 -26.25 1.27
N PRO A 784 24.29 -24.90 1.20
CA PRO A 784 23.35 -24.13 2.01
C PRO A 784 21.91 -24.47 1.66
N VAL A 785 21.02 -24.38 2.65
CA VAL A 785 19.63 -24.82 2.54
C VAL A 785 18.71 -23.66 2.91
N GLN A 786 17.79 -23.30 2.02
CA GLN A 786 16.72 -22.36 2.38
C GLN A 786 15.83 -23.00 3.46
N LEU A 787 15.68 -22.34 4.60
CA LEU A 787 14.85 -22.77 5.72
C LEU A 787 13.41 -22.32 5.57
N SER A 788 13.20 -21.09 5.14
CA SER A 788 11.88 -20.48 5.02
C SER A 788 11.92 -19.26 4.11
N THR A 789 10.74 -18.83 3.68
CA THR A 789 10.51 -17.56 3.01
C THR A 789 9.57 -16.72 3.87
N ALA A 790 9.80 -15.41 3.95
CA ALA A 790 8.86 -14.45 4.52
C ALA A 790 8.47 -13.41 3.45
N LEU A 791 7.24 -12.90 3.52
CA LEU A 791 6.73 -11.86 2.63
C LEU A 791 7.57 -10.59 2.75
N GLY A 792 8.02 -10.06 1.63
CA GLY A 792 8.63 -8.74 1.53
C GLY A 792 7.72 -7.79 0.77
N LEU A 793 7.74 -6.53 1.20
CA LEU A 793 6.74 -5.53 0.83
C LEU A 793 7.18 -4.76 -0.43
N GLY A 794 7.85 -5.45 -1.37
CA GLY A 794 8.37 -4.90 -2.64
C GLY A 794 9.79 -5.36 -3.01
N GLN A 795 10.22 -5.09 -4.26
CA GLN A 795 11.48 -5.58 -4.85
C GLN A 795 12.72 -5.20 -4.01
N GLY A 796 13.36 -6.17 -3.38
CA GLY A 796 14.52 -5.98 -2.51
C GLY A 796 15.71 -5.35 -3.24
N THR A 797 16.43 -4.47 -2.56
CA THR A 797 17.64 -3.80 -3.10
C THR A 797 18.87 -3.98 -2.23
N GLY A 798 18.69 -4.10 -0.92
CA GLY A 798 19.77 -4.34 0.05
C GLY A 798 19.23 -5.01 1.31
N ILE A 799 20.11 -5.66 2.07
CA ILE A 799 19.76 -6.27 3.35
C ILE A 799 20.82 -6.05 4.42
N ALA A 800 20.38 -5.65 5.61
CA ALA A 800 21.22 -5.56 6.80
C ALA A 800 20.59 -6.35 7.93
N VAL A 801 21.42 -7.06 8.70
CA VAL A 801 20.97 -7.86 9.83
C VAL A 801 21.81 -7.52 11.04
N VAL A 802 21.13 -7.24 12.16
CA VAL A 802 21.75 -6.94 13.45
C VAL A 802 20.99 -7.70 14.53
N GLU A 803 21.67 -8.60 15.23
CA GLU A 803 21.14 -9.45 16.28
C GLU A 803 19.97 -10.35 15.81
N ASN A 804 18.73 -9.92 16.08
CA ASN A 804 17.52 -10.65 15.71
C ASN A 804 16.59 -9.77 14.84
N ILE A 805 17.12 -8.72 14.22
CA ILE A 805 16.36 -7.82 13.36
C ILE A 805 16.98 -7.77 11.97
N ALA A 806 16.15 -7.98 10.94
CA ALA A 806 16.52 -7.80 9.55
C ALA A 806 15.86 -6.52 8.98
N TYR A 807 16.66 -5.70 8.30
CA TYR A 807 16.25 -4.48 7.61
C TYR A 807 16.44 -4.68 6.12
N ILE A 808 15.36 -4.51 5.35
CA ILE A 808 15.35 -4.87 3.93
C ILE A 808 14.80 -3.70 3.14
N SER A 809 15.68 -3.08 2.36
CA SER A 809 15.29 -1.98 1.50
C SER A 809 14.67 -2.49 0.20
N ASN A 810 13.78 -1.70 -0.38
CA ASN A 810 13.18 -1.99 -1.67
C ASN A 810 13.21 -0.81 -2.65
N ALA A 811 12.97 -1.13 -3.92
CA ALA A 811 12.93 -0.19 -5.02
C ALA A 811 11.73 0.78 -4.98
N PHE A 812 10.90 0.78 -3.94
CA PHE A 812 9.80 1.75 -3.77
C PHE A 812 10.11 2.81 -2.70
N GLY A 813 11.34 2.81 -2.18
CA GLY A 813 11.74 3.71 -1.13
C GLY A 813 11.21 3.27 0.23
N ILE A 814 11.22 1.97 0.50
CA ILE A 814 10.78 1.41 1.79
C ILE A 814 11.89 0.54 2.36
N ILE A 815 12.08 0.58 3.68
CA ILE A 815 12.90 -0.35 4.45
C ILE A 815 11.94 -1.13 5.36
N ASN A 816 11.78 -2.42 5.07
CA ASN A 816 10.94 -3.31 5.85
C ASN A 816 11.75 -3.92 7.00
N VAL A 817 11.15 -4.00 8.18
CA VAL A 817 11.81 -4.47 9.40
C VAL A 817 11.16 -5.75 9.88
N PHE A 818 11.97 -6.78 10.12
CA PHE A 818 11.53 -8.11 10.54
C PHE A 818 12.23 -8.55 11.81
N ASP A 819 11.47 -9.14 12.73
CA ASP A 819 12.00 -9.97 13.82
C ASP A 819 12.32 -11.36 13.27
N ILE A 820 13.59 -11.72 13.32
CA ILE A 820 14.12 -13.00 12.86
C ILE A 820 14.52 -13.93 14.02
N THR A 821 14.10 -13.60 15.26
CA THR A 821 14.33 -14.46 16.44
C THR A 821 13.84 -15.89 16.21
N ARG A 822 12.77 -16.06 15.43
CA ARG A 822 12.31 -17.35 14.91
C ARG A 822 12.68 -17.46 13.44
N SER A 823 13.84 -18.04 13.17
CA SER A 823 14.40 -18.18 11.81
C SER A 823 13.51 -18.95 10.82
N ALA A 824 12.56 -19.76 11.29
CA ALA A 824 11.59 -20.48 10.45
C ALA A 824 10.31 -19.68 10.16
N SER A 825 10.10 -18.54 10.82
CA SER A 825 8.94 -17.67 10.66
C SER A 825 9.31 -16.24 11.05
N PRO A 826 10.04 -15.51 10.18
CA PRO A 826 10.30 -14.09 10.38
C PRO A 826 8.99 -13.32 10.51
N VAL A 827 8.90 -12.44 11.51
CA VAL A 827 7.70 -11.65 11.79
C VAL A 827 7.93 -10.22 11.33
N TYR A 828 7.09 -9.72 10.44
CA TYR A 828 7.10 -8.31 10.08
C TYR A 828 6.77 -7.42 11.29
N LEU A 829 7.60 -6.42 11.55
CA LEU A 829 7.44 -5.50 12.68
C LEU A 829 6.90 -4.14 12.23
N SER A 830 7.55 -3.55 11.23
CA SER A 830 7.30 -2.16 10.80
C SER A 830 8.02 -1.87 9.48
N GLN A 831 7.77 -0.68 8.93
CA GLN A 831 8.51 -0.17 7.78
C GLN A 831 8.94 1.29 7.98
N TYR A 832 10.07 1.65 7.40
CA TYR A 832 10.47 3.04 7.15
C TYR A 832 10.23 3.36 5.69
N LYS A 833 9.74 4.55 5.36
CA LYS A 833 9.71 5.02 3.97
C LYS A 833 10.76 6.11 3.81
N VAL A 834 11.64 5.87 2.84
CA VAL A 834 12.74 6.71 2.43
C VAL A 834 12.35 7.43 1.15
N ASN A 835 12.70 8.71 1.03
CA ASN A 835 12.44 9.46 -0.20
C ASN A 835 13.30 8.93 -1.35
N GLY A 836 12.66 8.49 -2.43
CA GLY A 836 13.34 7.95 -3.62
C GLY A 836 13.70 6.48 -3.49
N LEU A 837 14.28 5.92 -4.56
CA LEU A 837 14.72 4.52 -4.61
C LEU A 837 15.84 4.30 -3.58
N VAL A 838 15.69 3.30 -2.70
CA VAL A 838 16.78 2.91 -1.80
C VAL A 838 17.67 1.90 -2.52
N SER A 839 18.96 2.19 -2.59
CA SER A 839 19.95 1.37 -3.29
C SER A 839 20.54 0.29 -2.41
N ASP A 840 20.80 0.60 -1.13
CA ASP A 840 21.43 -0.31 -0.17
C ASP A 840 21.12 0.11 1.27
N VAL A 841 21.28 -0.80 2.22
CA VAL A 841 21.05 -0.60 3.66
C VAL A 841 22.15 -1.21 4.51
N ALA A 842 22.53 -0.52 5.59
CA ALA A 842 23.42 -1.01 6.63
C ALA A 842 22.84 -0.68 8.01
N ALA A 843 23.14 -1.45 9.05
CA ALA A 843 22.57 -1.22 10.38
C ALA A 843 23.58 -1.45 11.50
N THR A 844 23.36 -0.77 12.63
CA THR A 844 23.96 -0.99 13.94
C THR A 844 22.87 -1.37 14.95
N GLU A 845 23.22 -1.60 16.21
CA GLU A 845 22.24 -1.86 17.29
C GLU A 845 21.26 -0.69 17.46
N ASP A 846 21.71 0.55 17.20
CA ASP A 846 20.96 1.78 17.50
C ASP A 846 20.36 2.44 16.26
N TYR A 847 20.91 2.21 15.06
CA TYR A 847 20.52 2.93 13.85
C TYR A 847 20.51 2.05 12.60
N VAL A 848 19.63 2.38 11.65
CA VAL A 848 19.67 1.87 10.27
C VAL A 848 19.98 3.01 9.31
N PHE A 849 20.87 2.75 8.37
CA PHE A 849 21.35 3.67 7.35
C PHE A 849 20.96 3.14 5.98
N ALA A 850 20.39 3.97 5.14
CA ALA A 850 20.02 3.63 3.78
C ALA A 850 20.63 4.62 2.78
N THR A 851 21.07 4.13 1.63
CA THR A 851 21.49 5.01 0.52
C THR A 851 20.38 5.15 -0.50
N ASN A 852 20.26 6.33 -1.09
CA ASN A 852 19.32 6.60 -2.18
C ASN A 852 19.97 7.51 -3.23
N GLY A 853 19.22 7.85 -4.28
CA GLY A 853 19.66 8.80 -5.31
C GLY A 853 19.90 10.25 -4.84
N PHE A 854 19.83 10.52 -3.53
CA PHE A 854 20.05 11.83 -2.94
C PHE A 854 21.11 11.84 -1.82
N GLY A 855 21.50 10.67 -1.29
CA GLY A 855 22.51 10.52 -0.25
C GLY A 855 22.20 9.42 0.78
N ILE A 856 22.46 9.71 2.05
CA ILE A 856 22.27 8.78 3.18
C ILE A 856 21.05 9.21 3.98
N VAL A 857 20.20 8.26 4.31
CA VAL A 857 19.09 8.40 5.26
C VAL A 857 19.41 7.57 6.49
N VAL A 858 19.15 8.12 7.67
CA VAL A 858 19.32 7.42 8.95
C VAL A 858 17.97 7.36 9.64
N GLU A 859 17.66 6.22 10.25
CA GLU A 859 16.52 5.99 11.13
C GLU A 859 17.00 5.30 12.42
N HIS A 860 16.18 5.32 13.45
CA HIS A 860 16.43 4.48 14.63
C HIS A 860 16.28 3.00 14.28
N ALA A 861 17.12 2.16 14.88
CA ALA A 861 16.89 0.72 14.89
C ALA A 861 15.65 0.39 15.75
N VAL A 862 14.95 -0.68 15.40
CA VAL A 862 13.83 -1.20 16.19
C VAL A 862 14.39 -1.97 17.39
N GLU A 863 14.01 -1.59 18.61
CA GLU A 863 14.39 -2.33 19.82
C GLU A 863 13.75 -3.73 19.81
N SER A 864 14.56 -4.78 20.08
CA SER A 864 14.02 -6.13 20.23
C SER A 864 13.09 -6.20 21.45
N ILE A 865 11.82 -6.57 21.22
CA ILE A 865 10.85 -6.77 22.31
C ILE A 865 11.18 -8.11 22.99
N LEU A 866 12.16 -8.10 23.89
CA LEU A 866 12.42 -9.23 24.75
C LEU A 866 11.29 -9.36 25.79
N THR A 867 10.67 -10.55 25.80
CA THR A 867 9.88 -11.21 26.87
C THR A 867 8.43 -10.78 27.08
N ILE A 868 7.50 -11.73 26.87
CA ILE A 868 6.45 -12.04 27.84
C ILE A 868 6.33 -13.59 27.94
N ASP A 869 6.49 -14.07 29.19
CA ASP A 869 6.47 -15.46 29.70
C ASP A 869 5.09 -16.14 29.59
#